data_AF-F1KU58-F1
#
_entry.id   AF-F1KU58-F1
#
_cell.length_a   1.000
_cell.length_b   1.000
_cell.length_c   1.000
_cell.angle_alpha   90.00
_cell.angle_beta   90.00
_cell.angle_gamma   90.00
#
_symmetry.space_group_name_H-M   'P 1'
#
loop_
_entity.id
_entity.type
_entity.pdbx_description
1 polymer ?
#
loop_
_entity_poly.entity_id
_entity_poly.type
_entity_poly.pdbx_seq_one_letter_code
_entity_poly.pdbx_strand_id
1 'polypeptide(L)'
;MEDATHSAEKAIAYDKAGKYDAAIYFYVDAANGILDLVHQKKVPPNFVTTAEEYIRRAELLKVQRTSMVSANIKSVHQVNLERAEFLLYQALDADEAGRASEAVTLYSEAIELCLQSASSCDTETRRKLRQLAKRALERAEALKESSEKGGDRGREPSLDLPEVPTDELSHLNLEGRSSATSSGGTTPTMKRKAVGGSDDRLGRDELAVLATTSNINGRQYVPFLEVDLKERFGYPAPFTDKHGLLALAEKQKQRLKKWMRPSEIMQSPTIIEQVDSGTIKQTVVSDCSFIASLSISARYERRFGKRLVTRIIFPQNKHGEPIYNPCGKYMVKLHINGVWRKVIIDDLFPIGEHGDFLCSYSQNRNELWVSLLEKAYMKVMGGYDFPGSNSSIDMHALTGWIPERIAIRKDSKDFDADAVFEKLFTRFHQGHCLVTLATGKMSQIDIERSGLVDAHAYAVLDLRKALGKRMLLVKNPWTHLRWKGRYSEKDTLNWTPELCHALNYNPADAQQFDDGVFWIDYESVCHFFDVFYVNWDPSIFKHTYGLHAMWSAGVGPVKDLYTVADNPQYILEVNNKNGSSAVWILLTRHITDKTDFADNREFITVMVYKSGKKVYLPFDPKPLMEPIRINSPHYLCQMIVKDTGVQKYTLVVAQHEKMNTIYYTLRVYSTTEFRLHKVKVPYIVKKKEVGEWKGKTAGGCGNGPSRETYKNNPIYNISLDEGSDENEVFVELKGPKQYSVGFEVKQISSPRNKPFERRDSGAFRPGYTVLALESVPAGIYSIQPMTFLKDQEGPFFLTVEASCAFTMKRVQ
;
A
#
# COMPACT_ATOMS: atom_id res chain seq x y z
N MET A 1 -41.65 21.12 14.36
CA MET A 1 -41.67 22.60 14.41
C MET A 1 -40.75 23.08 15.52
N GLU A 2 -40.90 22.58 16.75
CA GLU A 2 -40.00 22.90 17.87
C GLU A 2 -38.50 22.71 17.55
N ASP A 3 -38.12 21.61 16.91
CA ASP A 3 -36.72 21.37 16.49
C ASP A 3 -36.19 22.42 15.49
N ALA A 4 -37.04 22.88 14.58
CA ALA A 4 -36.68 23.89 13.59
C ALA A 4 -36.59 25.28 14.24
N THR A 5 -37.46 25.59 15.19
CA THR A 5 -37.41 26.84 15.98
C THR A 5 -36.17 26.88 16.84
N HIS A 6 -35.83 25.78 17.53
CA HIS A 6 -34.61 25.67 18.34
C HIS A 6 -33.34 25.85 17.50
N SER A 7 -33.32 25.27 16.30
CA SER A 7 -32.22 25.42 15.36
C SER A 7 -32.10 26.88 14.87
N ALA A 8 -33.22 27.55 14.60
CA ALA A 8 -33.22 28.96 14.23
C ALA A 8 -32.72 29.88 15.36
N GLU A 9 -33.12 29.63 16.61
CA GLU A 9 -32.65 30.38 17.78
C GLU A 9 -31.15 30.23 17.98
N LYS A 10 -30.62 29.01 17.85
CA LYS A 10 -29.18 28.75 17.87
C LYS A 10 -28.46 29.46 16.72
N ALA A 11 -29.02 29.42 15.51
CA ALA A 11 -28.44 30.09 14.35
C ALA A 11 -28.25 31.59 14.60
N ILE A 12 -29.28 32.25 15.14
CA ILE A 12 -29.27 33.68 15.48
C ILE A 12 -28.26 33.97 16.61
N ALA A 13 -28.18 33.10 17.62
CA ALA A 13 -27.22 33.25 18.72
C ALA A 13 -25.78 33.16 18.21
N TYR A 14 -25.47 32.19 17.33
CA TYR A 14 -24.14 32.05 16.74
C TYR A 14 -23.80 33.16 15.74
N ASP A 15 -24.78 33.65 14.99
CA ASP A 15 -24.64 34.81 14.09
C ASP A 15 -24.22 36.05 14.89
N LYS A 16 -24.95 36.37 15.98
CA LYS A 16 -24.62 37.48 16.89
C LYS A 16 -23.26 37.30 17.59
N ALA A 17 -22.87 36.07 17.88
CA ALA A 17 -21.59 35.75 18.51
C ALA A 17 -20.40 35.72 17.53
N GLY A 18 -20.61 35.99 16.24
CA GLY A 18 -19.57 35.95 15.21
C GLY A 18 -19.06 34.55 14.86
N LYS A 19 -19.76 33.49 15.32
CA LYS A 19 -19.44 32.09 15.02
C LYS A 19 -20.12 31.66 13.72
N TYR A 20 -19.67 32.23 12.60
CA TYR A 20 -20.34 32.12 11.31
C TYR A 20 -20.52 30.67 10.82
N ASP A 21 -19.56 29.76 11.07
CA ASP A 21 -19.67 28.35 10.65
C ASP A 21 -20.82 27.62 11.35
N ALA A 22 -20.98 27.82 12.66
CA ALA A 22 -22.10 27.27 13.42
C ALA A 22 -23.42 27.94 13.03
N ALA A 23 -23.41 29.26 12.83
CA ALA A 23 -24.60 30.00 12.40
C ALA A 23 -25.12 29.50 11.05
N ILE A 24 -24.23 29.34 10.05
CA ILE A 24 -24.58 28.83 8.72
C ILE A 24 -25.19 27.43 8.80
N TYR A 25 -24.58 26.53 9.59
CA TYR A 25 -25.10 25.17 9.77
C TYR A 25 -26.53 25.20 10.33
N PHE A 26 -26.76 25.91 11.43
CA PHE A 26 -28.06 25.95 12.09
C PHE A 26 -29.13 26.70 11.27
N TYR A 27 -28.74 27.69 10.47
CA TYR A 27 -29.66 28.33 9.52
C TYR A 27 -30.12 27.37 8.41
N VAL A 28 -29.21 26.55 7.86
CA VAL A 28 -29.54 25.56 6.83
C VAL A 28 -30.35 24.41 7.43
N ASP A 29 -30.01 23.96 8.63
CA ASP A 29 -30.75 22.91 9.36
C ASP A 29 -32.19 23.36 9.69
N ALA A 30 -32.35 24.59 10.19
CA ALA A 30 -33.66 25.18 10.43
C ALA A 30 -34.49 25.32 9.14
N ALA A 31 -33.86 25.74 8.03
CA ALA A 31 -34.53 25.87 6.75
C ALA A 31 -34.99 24.52 6.19
N ASN A 32 -34.12 23.50 6.22
CA ASN A 32 -34.45 22.14 5.77
C ASN A 32 -35.57 21.54 6.62
N GLY A 33 -35.49 21.68 7.94
CA GLY A 33 -36.54 21.22 8.86
C GLY A 33 -37.90 21.88 8.60
N ILE A 34 -37.91 23.16 8.21
CA ILE A 34 -39.15 23.86 7.81
C ILE A 34 -39.66 23.34 6.46
N LEU A 35 -38.80 23.17 5.46
CA LEU A 35 -39.18 22.69 4.13
C LEU A 35 -39.76 21.27 4.19
N ASP A 36 -39.17 20.37 4.98
CA ASP A 36 -39.68 19.01 5.19
C ASP A 36 -41.07 19.01 5.84
N LEU A 37 -41.29 19.89 6.81
CA LEU A 37 -42.59 20.04 7.47
C LEU A 37 -43.67 20.60 6.53
N VAL A 38 -43.31 21.49 5.61
CA VAL A 38 -44.19 21.99 4.55
C VAL A 38 -44.50 20.89 3.54
N HIS A 39 -43.50 20.13 3.09
CA HIS A 39 -43.67 18.99 2.18
C HIS A 39 -44.60 17.92 2.75
N GLN A 40 -44.51 17.67 4.06
CA GLN A 40 -45.41 16.76 4.79
C GLN A 40 -46.79 17.34 5.08
N LYS A 41 -47.10 18.57 4.63
CA LYS A 41 -48.35 19.33 4.91
C LYS A 41 -48.64 19.50 6.41
N LYS A 42 -47.62 19.42 7.28
CA LYS A 42 -47.76 19.58 8.73
C LYS A 42 -47.73 21.05 9.15
N VAL A 43 -47.23 21.93 8.29
CA VAL A 43 -47.09 23.37 8.52
C VAL A 43 -47.55 24.12 7.25
N PRO A 44 -48.16 25.31 7.35
CA PRO A 44 -48.70 25.99 6.18
C PRO A 44 -47.58 26.44 5.21
N PRO A 45 -47.90 26.56 3.90
CA PRO A 45 -46.91 26.85 2.85
C PRO A 45 -46.26 28.24 2.95
N ASN A 46 -46.80 29.15 3.76
CA ASN A 46 -46.17 30.44 4.04
C ASN A 46 -44.84 30.32 4.82
N PHE A 47 -44.55 29.18 5.44
CA PHE A 47 -43.26 28.97 6.10
C PHE A 47 -42.10 28.74 5.11
N VAL A 48 -42.40 28.51 3.82
CA VAL A 48 -41.37 28.45 2.76
C VAL A 48 -40.60 29.76 2.68
N THR A 49 -41.26 30.91 2.81
CA THR A 49 -40.57 32.21 2.77
C THR A 49 -39.61 32.39 3.95
N THR A 50 -39.95 31.85 5.12
CA THR A 50 -39.08 31.85 6.31
C THR A 50 -37.87 30.93 6.11
N ALA A 51 -38.05 29.76 5.50
CA ALA A 51 -36.94 28.88 5.14
C ALA A 51 -36.01 29.55 4.12
N GLU A 52 -36.55 30.23 3.11
CA GLU A 52 -35.77 30.99 2.14
C GLU A 52 -35.00 32.16 2.79
N GLU A 53 -35.56 32.83 3.80
CA GLU A 53 -34.85 33.87 4.57
C GLU A 53 -33.66 33.31 5.34
N TYR A 54 -33.79 32.14 5.97
CA TYR A 54 -32.68 31.48 6.64
C TYR A 54 -31.60 31.02 5.66
N ILE A 55 -31.99 30.51 4.49
CA ILE A 55 -31.04 30.17 3.41
C ILE A 55 -30.31 31.43 2.93
N ARG A 56 -31.03 32.51 2.64
CA ARG A 56 -30.44 33.80 2.24
C ARG A 56 -29.49 34.37 3.31
N ARG A 57 -29.85 34.26 4.60
CA ARG A 57 -28.97 34.70 5.69
C ARG A 57 -27.70 33.85 5.78
N ALA A 58 -27.83 32.53 5.67
CA ALA A 58 -26.69 31.62 5.59
C ALA A 58 -25.77 31.96 4.40
N GLU A 59 -26.33 32.27 3.23
CA GLU A 59 -25.58 32.71 2.05
C GLU A 59 -24.86 34.04 2.28
N LEU A 60 -25.53 35.03 2.88
CA LEU A 60 -24.91 36.31 3.25
C LEU A 60 -23.76 36.13 4.25
N LEU A 61 -23.92 35.26 5.25
CA LEU A 61 -22.86 34.94 6.20
C LEU A 61 -21.68 34.22 5.52
N LYS A 62 -21.94 33.37 4.52
CA LYS A 62 -20.88 32.79 3.68
C LYS A 62 -20.13 33.88 2.91
N VAL A 63 -20.82 34.84 2.30
CA VAL A 63 -20.20 35.94 1.54
C VAL A 63 -19.42 36.90 2.45
N GLN A 64 -19.95 37.25 3.62
CA GLN A 64 -19.25 38.07 4.63
C GLN A 64 -17.98 37.37 5.12
N ARG A 65 -18.06 36.06 5.36
CA ARG A 65 -16.88 35.23 5.66
C ARG A 65 -15.85 35.29 4.52
N THR A 66 -16.25 35.11 3.26
CA THR A 66 -15.33 35.17 2.11
C THR A 66 -14.73 36.58 1.94
N SER A 67 -15.48 37.63 2.27
CA SER A 67 -15.01 39.02 2.22
C SER A 67 -14.01 39.35 3.33
N MET A 68 -14.20 38.81 4.55
CA MET A 68 -13.23 38.92 5.65
C MET A 68 -11.91 38.19 5.32
N VAL A 69 -11.97 37.06 4.63
CA VAL A 69 -10.77 36.36 4.12
C VAL A 69 -10.08 37.19 3.02
N SER A 70 -10.83 37.92 2.21
CA SER A 70 -10.30 38.74 1.11
C SER A 70 -9.61 40.03 1.55
N ALA A 71 -9.93 40.56 2.74
CA ALA A 71 -9.33 41.80 3.27
C ALA A 71 -7.95 41.61 3.93
N ASN A 72 -7.51 40.37 4.16
CA ASN A 72 -6.27 40.01 4.89
C ASN A 72 -5.31 39.13 4.06
N ILE A 73 -5.32 39.27 2.73
CA ILE A 73 -4.46 38.49 1.82
C ILE A 73 -3.03 39.07 1.82
N LYS A 74 -2.01 38.20 1.88
CA LYS A 74 -0.60 38.60 1.81
C LYS A 74 -0.33 39.37 0.52
N SER A 75 0.38 40.49 0.63
CA SER A 75 0.86 41.18 -0.57
C SER A 75 1.89 40.32 -1.30
N VAL A 76 2.05 40.52 -2.61
CA VAL A 76 3.09 39.83 -3.41
C VAL A 76 4.48 40.04 -2.79
N HIS A 77 4.73 41.21 -2.21
CA HIS A 77 5.98 41.54 -1.52
C HIS A 77 6.20 40.71 -0.25
N GLN A 78 5.15 40.47 0.53
CA GLN A 78 5.22 39.63 1.72
C GLN A 78 5.49 38.16 1.36
N VAL A 79 4.87 37.66 0.29
CA VAL A 79 5.12 36.29 -0.22
C VAL A 79 6.55 36.17 -0.78
N ASN A 80 7.07 37.20 -1.45
CA ASN A 80 8.47 37.21 -1.90
C ASN A 80 9.45 37.25 -0.71
N LEU A 81 9.14 37.99 0.35
CA LEU A 81 9.95 38.03 1.57
C LEU A 81 10.04 36.65 2.21
N GLU A 82 8.91 35.96 2.40
CA GLU A 82 8.89 34.61 2.98
C GLU A 82 9.68 33.60 2.12
N ARG A 83 9.60 33.71 0.78
CA ARG A 83 10.43 32.90 -0.12
C ARG A 83 11.92 33.19 0.03
N ALA A 84 12.30 34.46 0.14
CA ALA A 84 13.69 34.84 0.36
C ALA A 84 14.20 34.32 1.71
N GLU A 85 13.41 34.43 2.78
CA GLU A 85 13.74 33.87 4.10
C GLU A 85 13.89 32.35 4.06
N PHE A 86 13.02 31.64 3.34
CA PHE A 86 13.12 30.19 3.16
C PHE A 86 14.37 29.79 2.36
N LEU A 87 14.72 30.51 1.29
CA LEU A 87 15.95 30.28 0.52
C LEU A 87 17.20 30.46 1.40
N LEU A 88 17.21 31.49 2.26
CA LEU A 88 18.31 31.71 3.21
C LEU A 88 18.40 30.61 4.25
N TYR A 89 17.26 30.13 4.76
CA TYR A 89 17.22 28.97 5.66
C TYR A 89 17.84 27.73 4.98
N GLN A 90 17.49 27.45 3.73
CA GLN A 90 18.10 26.35 2.98
C GLN A 90 19.59 26.55 2.71
N ALA A 91 20.01 27.78 2.42
CA ALA A 91 21.42 28.11 2.21
C ALA A 91 22.24 27.86 3.49
N LEU A 92 21.71 28.26 4.65
CA LEU A 92 22.33 28.01 5.96
C LEU A 92 22.43 26.50 6.26
N ASP A 93 21.38 25.74 6.01
CA ASP A 93 21.40 24.28 6.20
C ASP A 93 22.40 23.60 5.25
N ALA A 94 22.57 24.09 4.02
CA ALA A 94 23.58 23.60 3.08
C ALA A 94 25.01 23.96 3.52
N ASP A 95 25.21 25.18 4.02
CA ASP A 95 26.47 25.70 4.53
C ASP A 95 26.94 24.90 5.76
N GLU A 96 26.08 24.74 6.78
CA GLU A 96 26.39 23.94 7.97
C GLU A 96 26.67 22.46 7.63
N ALA A 97 26.06 21.94 6.56
CA ALA A 97 26.31 20.59 6.05
C ALA A 97 27.61 20.48 5.22
N GLY A 98 28.38 21.55 5.07
CA GLY A 98 29.64 21.58 4.31
C GLY A 98 29.47 21.61 2.79
N ARG A 99 28.27 21.93 2.27
CA ARG A 99 27.97 21.99 0.83
C ARG A 99 28.13 23.42 0.31
N ALA A 100 29.37 23.89 0.25
CA ALA A 100 29.70 25.29 -0.06
C ALA A 100 29.14 25.77 -1.42
N SER A 101 29.23 24.97 -2.49
CA SER A 101 28.76 25.36 -3.83
C SER A 101 27.24 25.54 -3.91
N GLU A 102 26.49 24.63 -3.32
CA GLU A 102 25.02 24.70 -3.23
C GLU A 102 24.59 25.88 -2.35
N ALA A 103 25.23 26.06 -1.19
CA ALA A 103 24.97 27.18 -0.29
C ALA A 103 25.19 28.54 -0.98
N VAL A 104 26.30 28.71 -1.70
CA VAL A 104 26.60 29.93 -2.47
C VAL A 104 25.53 30.21 -3.53
N THR A 105 25.06 29.17 -4.22
CA THR A 105 23.99 29.30 -5.23
C THR A 105 22.69 29.78 -4.58
N LEU A 106 22.27 29.14 -3.48
CA LEU A 106 21.06 29.50 -2.75
C LEU A 106 21.14 30.91 -2.15
N TYR A 107 22.29 31.30 -1.61
CA TYR A 107 22.51 32.68 -1.13
C TYR A 107 22.40 33.69 -2.27
N SER A 108 23.00 33.41 -3.43
CA SER A 108 22.95 34.30 -4.60
C SER A 108 21.52 34.51 -5.08
N GLU A 109 20.76 33.43 -5.23
CA GLU A 109 19.35 33.49 -5.61
C GLU A 109 18.48 34.23 -4.57
N ALA A 110 18.74 34.03 -3.28
CA ALA A 110 18.05 34.76 -2.21
C ALA A 110 18.32 36.27 -2.27
N ILE A 111 19.57 36.66 -2.57
CA ILE A 111 19.97 38.05 -2.74
C ILE A 111 19.25 38.67 -3.94
N GLU A 112 19.23 37.99 -5.09
CA GLU A 112 18.53 38.45 -6.28
C GLU A 112 17.04 38.67 -6.01
N LEU A 113 16.38 37.71 -5.36
CA LEU A 113 14.97 37.82 -4.99
C LEU A 113 14.72 38.99 -4.03
N CYS A 114 15.63 39.21 -3.07
CA CYS A 114 15.56 40.35 -2.15
C CYS A 114 15.69 41.69 -2.89
N LEU A 115 16.65 41.81 -3.81
CA LEU A 115 16.91 43.04 -4.57
C LEU A 115 15.76 43.37 -5.53
N GLN A 116 15.27 42.37 -6.26
CA GLN A 116 14.11 42.51 -7.14
C GLN A 116 12.88 42.98 -6.35
N SER A 117 12.61 42.36 -5.20
CA SER A 117 11.45 42.71 -4.36
C SER A 117 11.59 44.05 -3.66
N ALA A 118 12.82 44.47 -3.33
CA ALA A 118 13.13 45.74 -2.67
C ALA A 118 12.81 46.98 -3.52
N SER A 119 12.82 46.83 -4.85
CA SER A 119 12.55 47.92 -5.80
C SER A 119 11.09 48.42 -5.76
N SER A 120 10.17 47.55 -5.34
CA SER A 120 8.71 47.75 -5.48
C SER A 120 7.92 47.81 -4.17
N CYS A 121 8.57 47.74 -2.99
CA CYS A 121 7.88 47.54 -1.69
C CYS A 121 7.94 48.74 -0.73
N ASP A 122 7.18 48.63 0.37
CA ASP A 122 7.08 49.57 1.49
C ASP A 122 8.42 49.76 2.25
N THR A 123 8.57 50.88 2.94
CA THR A 123 9.83 51.28 3.60
C THR A 123 10.33 50.30 4.67
N GLU A 124 9.43 49.57 5.34
CA GLU A 124 9.81 48.61 6.38
C GLU A 124 10.26 47.28 5.77
N THR A 125 9.47 46.71 4.86
CA THR A 125 9.84 45.48 4.13
C THR A 125 11.13 45.67 3.34
N ARG A 126 11.32 46.85 2.72
CA ARG A 126 12.57 47.19 2.01
C ARG A 126 13.79 47.16 2.94
N ARG A 127 13.66 47.63 4.19
CA ARG A 127 14.74 47.59 5.18
C ARG A 127 15.10 46.15 5.55
N LYS A 128 14.09 45.31 5.81
CA LYS A 128 14.29 43.88 6.13
C LYS A 128 14.95 43.13 4.98
N LEU A 129 14.45 43.29 3.75
CA LEU A 129 15.02 42.67 2.55
C LEU A 129 16.49 43.08 2.31
N ARG A 130 16.83 44.37 2.49
CA ARG A 130 18.22 44.83 2.34
C ARG A 130 19.14 44.28 3.44
N GLN A 131 18.66 44.17 4.68
CA GLN A 131 19.42 43.56 5.78
C GLN A 131 19.66 42.06 5.52
N LEU A 132 18.63 41.33 5.06
CA LEU A 132 18.74 39.92 4.68
C LEU A 132 19.74 39.72 3.53
N ALA A 133 19.63 40.51 2.47
CA ALA A 133 20.54 40.46 1.33
C ALA A 133 22.00 40.74 1.74
N LYS A 134 22.23 41.72 2.63
CA LYS A 134 23.58 42.03 3.12
C LYS A 134 24.19 40.85 3.90
N ARG A 135 23.44 40.24 4.83
CA ARG A 135 23.91 39.08 5.60
C ARG A 135 24.20 37.87 4.69
N ALA A 136 23.34 37.64 3.71
CA ALA A 136 23.50 36.58 2.73
C ALA A 136 24.76 36.79 1.87
N LEU A 137 25.03 38.02 1.44
CA LEU A 137 26.20 38.38 0.66
C LEU A 137 27.49 38.15 1.44
N GLU A 138 27.58 38.67 2.66
CA GLU A 138 28.75 38.50 3.54
C GLU A 138 29.07 37.00 3.76
N ARG A 139 28.04 36.16 3.93
CA ARG A 139 28.23 34.72 4.11
C ARG A 139 28.64 34.02 2.81
N ALA A 140 28.04 34.39 1.68
CA ALA A 140 28.40 33.84 0.37
C ALA A 140 29.84 34.18 -0.03
N GLU A 141 30.31 35.41 0.25
CA GLU A 141 31.69 35.84 0.04
C GLU A 141 32.67 35.04 0.92
N ALA A 142 32.37 34.87 2.21
CA ALA A 142 33.18 34.05 3.12
C ALA A 142 33.29 32.58 2.66
N LEU A 143 32.22 32.01 2.12
CA LEU A 143 32.23 30.66 1.54
C LEU A 143 33.06 30.57 0.25
N LYS A 144 33.03 31.60 -0.60
CA LYS A 144 33.88 31.66 -1.80
C LYS A 144 35.35 31.80 -1.45
N GLU A 145 35.69 32.70 -0.53
CA GLU A 145 37.08 32.90 -0.09
C GLU A 145 37.68 31.66 0.60
N SER A 146 36.87 30.93 1.38
CA SER A 146 37.31 29.67 1.99
C SER A 146 37.49 28.55 0.97
N SER A 147 36.68 28.52 -0.10
CA SER A 147 36.85 27.60 -1.22
C SER A 147 38.09 27.92 -2.08
N GLU A 148 38.45 29.20 -2.23
CA GLU A 148 39.64 29.65 -2.97
C GLU A 148 40.95 29.41 -2.21
N LYS A 149 40.94 29.47 -0.88
CA LYS A 149 42.12 29.20 -0.03
C LYS A 149 42.44 27.72 0.14
N GLY A 150 41.56 26.80 -0.29
CA GLY A 150 41.70 25.35 -0.16
C GLY A 150 42.04 24.58 -1.44
N GLY A 151 42.30 25.26 -2.57
CA GLY A 151 42.54 24.64 -3.88
C GLY A 151 44.03 24.47 -4.22
N ASP A 152 44.46 23.21 -4.33
CA ASP A 152 45.71 22.74 -4.93
C ASP A 152 45.88 23.28 -6.37
N ARG A 153 47.12 23.58 -6.75
CA ARG A 153 47.48 24.07 -8.10
C ARG A 153 47.40 22.91 -9.09
N GLY A 154 46.47 22.95 -10.04
CA GLY A 154 46.61 22.08 -11.21
C GLY A 154 45.42 21.97 -12.15
N ARG A 155 45.55 22.65 -13.30
CA ARG A 155 44.89 22.43 -14.61
C ARG A 155 43.40 22.79 -14.73
N GLU A 156 43.15 23.84 -15.50
CA GLU A 156 41.92 24.02 -16.28
C GLU A 156 41.61 22.77 -17.11
N PRO A 157 40.32 22.40 -17.24
CA PRO A 157 39.82 21.84 -18.47
C PRO A 157 38.84 22.83 -19.12
N SER A 158 39.14 23.10 -20.38
CA SER A 158 38.31 23.78 -21.36
C SER A 158 36.89 23.20 -21.43
N LEU A 159 35.94 24.10 -21.68
CA LEU A 159 34.58 23.79 -22.14
C LEU A 159 34.63 23.09 -23.50
N ASP A 160 34.58 21.76 -23.50
CA ASP A 160 34.02 20.98 -24.60
C ASP A 160 32.84 20.19 -24.04
N LEU A 161 31.63 20.58 -24.47
CA LEU A 161 30.39 19.87 -24.15
C LEU A 161 30.40 18.49 -24.81
N PRO A 162 30.24 17.38 -24.07
CA PRO A 162 29.80 16.13 -24.67
C PRO A 162 28.28 16.17 -24.88
N GLU A 163 27.82 15.66 -26.02
CA GLU A 163 26.40 15.43 -26.31
C GLU A 163 25.72 14.56 -25.24
N VAL A 164 24.40 14.76 -25.11
CA VAL A 164 23.48 14.08 -24.20
C VAL A 164 23.73 12.56 -24.16
N PRO A 165 24.05 11.97 -23.00
CA PRO A 165 24.07 10.52 -22.87
C PRO A 165 22.65 9.96 -22.68
N THR A 166 22.15 9.31 -23.72
CA THR A 166 21.22 8.18 -23.62
C THR A 166 21.93 7.00 -22.96
N ASP A 167 21.26 6.31 -22.03
CA ASP A 167 21.61 5.00 -21.45
C ASP A 167 23.00 4.85 -20.78
N GLU A 168 23.07 5.03 -19.46
CA GLU A 168 24.21 4.60 -18.63
C GLU A 168 23.81 3.55 -17.59
N LEU A 169 23.33 2.40 -18.07
CA LEU A 169 23.21 1.15 -17.29
C LEU A 169 24.18 0.05 -17.76
N SER A 170 25.10 0.35 -18.69
CA SER A 170 25.91 -0.66 -19.39
C SER A 170 27.37 -0.79 -18.94
N HIS A 171 27.90 0.07 -18.06
CA HIS A 171 29.33 -0.01 -17.68
C HIS A 171 29.58 0.20 -16.19
N LEU A 172 29.16 -0.77 -15.36
CA LEU A 172 29.70 -0.94 -14.01
C LEU A 172 30.75 -2.06 -14.02
N ASN A 173 32.02 -1.66 -13.95
CA ASN A 173 33.14 -2.58 -13.82
C ASN A 173 33.23 -3.08 -12.37
N LEU A 174 33.14 -4.40 -12.22
CA LEU A 174 33.33 -5.15 -10.99
C LEU A 174 34.84 -5.35 -10.78
N GLU A 175 35.42 -4.73 -9.75
CA GLU A 175 36.44 -5.30 -8.85
C GLU A 175 37.17 -4.19 -8.07
N GLY A 176 37.28 -4.37 -6.74
CA GLY A 176 38.06 -3.48 -5.88
C GLY A 176 37.73 -3.67 -4.39
N ARG A 177 38.46 -4.57 -3.73
CA ARG A 177 38.50 -4.71 -2.26
C ARG A 177 39.42 -3.65 -1.66
N SER A 178 38.98 -2.94 -0.61
CA SER A 178 39.77 -2.70 0.64
C SER A 178 39.09 -1.78 1.68
N SER A 179 38.85 -2.35 2.87
CA SER A 179 39.05 -1.87 4.26
C SER A 179 38.71 -0.44 4.76
N ALA A 180 37.79 -0.42 5.76
CA ALA A 180 37.93 0.11 7.15
C ALA A 180 37.35 1.49 7.57
N THR A 181 36.34 1.38 8.46
CA THR A 181 36.05 2.11 9.74
C THR A 181 35.85 3.64 9.82
N SER A 182 34.66 4.07 10.27
CA SER A 182 34.42 4.74 11.58
C SER A 182 32.93 5.09 11.80
N SER A 183 32.61 5.47 13.03
CA SER A 183 31.36 5.32 13.78
C SER A 183 30.48 6.58 13.92
N GLY A 184 29.16 6.39 14.13
CA GLY A 184 28.32 7.32 14.92
C GLY A 184 26.92 7.62 14.38
N GLY A 185 25.88 7.47 15.21
CA GLY A 185 24.56 8.11 15.03
C GLY A 185 23.40 7.20 14.63
N THR A 186 22.71 6.61 15.61
CA THR A 186 21.48 5.81 15.43
C THR A 186 20.28 6.68 15.03
N THR A 187 19.90 6.60 13.75
CA THR A 187 18.55 6.88 13.25
C THR A 187 17.79 5.56 13.08
N PRO A 188 16.47 5.48 13.35
CA PRO A 188 15.67 4.30 13.06
C PRO A 188 15.29 4.31 11.58
N THR A 189 16.26 4.02 10.72
CA THR A 189 16.00 3.33 9.46
C THR A 189 15.73 1.87 9.80
N MET A 190 14.63 1.30 9.31
CA MET A 190 14.40 -0.14 9.38
C MET A 190 15.54 -0.84 8.60
N LYS A 191 16.65 -1.12 9.27
CA LYS A 191 17.72 -1.94 8.72
C LYS A 191 17.16 -3.33 8.49
N ARG A 192 17.13 -3.77 7.23
CA ARG A 192 17.00 -5.18 6.87
C ARG A 192 18.13 -5.93 7.58
N LYS A 193 17.84 -6.64 8.67
CA LYS A 193 18.80 -7.61 9.20
C LYS A 193 18.81 -8.81 8.27
N ALA A 194 19.75 -8.79 7.34
CA ALA A 194 20.02 -9.88 6.41
C ALA A 194 20.27 -11.18 7.17
N VAL A 195 19.56 -12.22 6.78
CA VAL A 195 19.86 -13.59 7.16
C VAL A 195 20.49 -14.26 5.94
N GLY A 196 21.82 -14.35 5.96
CA GLY A 196 22.65 -15.25 5.15
C GLY A 196 22.59 -15.09 3.62
N GLY A 197 23.52 -14.29 3.06
CA GLY A 197 23.88 -14.29 1.64
C GLY A 197 24.01 -12.89 1.04
N SER A 198 25.26 -12.44 0.84
CA SER A 198 25.77 -11.29 0.04
C SER A 198 24.84 -10.13 -0.36
N ASP A 199 25.24 -8.94 0.11
CA ASP A 199 24.91 -7.58 -0.34
C ASP A 199 23.43 -7.13 -0.17
N ASP A 200 23.24 -6.03 0.55
CA ASP A 200 21.93 -5.36 0.78
C ASP A 200 21.40 -4.68 -0.51
N ARG A 201 21.95 -5.10 -1.67
CA ARG A 201 21.71 -4.53 -2.99
C ARG A 201 20.66 -5.38 -3.70
N LEU A 202 19.61 -4.71 -4.17
CA LEU A 202 18.61 -5.31 -5.04
C LEU A 202 19.30 -5.94 -6.26
N GLY A 203 18.92 -7.17 -6.60
CA GLY A 203 19.40 -7.82 -7.82
C GLY A 203 18.99 -7.06 -9.09
N ARG A 204 19.68 -7.29 -10.21
CA ARG A 204 19.35 -6.65 -11.51
C ARG A 204 17.89 -6.87 -11.91
N ASP A 205 17.38 -8.08 -11.72
CA ASP A 205 15.98 -8.41 -12.03
C ASP A 205 15.00 -7.64 -11.15
N GLU A 206 15.31 -7.48 -9.86
CA GLU A 206 14.46 -6.72 -8.93
C GLU A 206 14.45 -5.24 -9.28
N LEU A 207 15.62 -4.69 -9.67
CA LEU A 207 15.73 -3.32 -10.15
C LEU A 207 14.93 -3.11 -11.44
N ALA A 208 14.97 -4.06 -12.38
CA ALA A 208 14.18 -3.99 -13.61
C ALA A 208 12.67 -4.00 -13.33
N VAL A 209 12.23 -4.85 -12.38
CA VAL A 209 10.83 -4.86 -11.92
C VAL A 209 10.45 -3.52 -11.32
N LEU A 210 11.25 -2.99 -10.39
CA LEU A 210 10.95 -1.72 -9.73
C LEU A 210 11.00 -0.53 -10.69
N ALA A 211 11.92 -0.51 -11.65
CA ALA A 211 11.99 0.51 -12.69
C ALA A 211 10.73 0.50 -13.56
N THR A 212 10.31 -0.69 -14.01
CA THR A 212 9.08 -0.86 -14.80
C THR A 212 7.86 -0.37 -14.01
N THR A 213 7.72 -0.81 -12.74
CA THR A 213 6.57 -0.45 -11.90
C THR A 213 6.71 0.90 -11.19
N SER A 214 7.72 1.70 -11.57
CA SER A 214 7.80 3.11 -11.20
C SER A 214 6.89 3.97 -12.07
N ASN A 215 6.52 3.50 -13.26
CA ASN A 215 5.52 4.18 -14.08
C ASN A 215 4.12 3.77 -13.61
N ILE A 216 3.37 4.70 -13.03
CA ILE A 216 2.00 4.50 -12.56
C ILE A 216 1.16 5.62 -13.17
N ASN A 217 0.11 5.28 -13.92
CA ASN A 217 -0.76 6.26 -14.59
C ASN A 217 0.00 7.21 -15.53
N GLY A 218 1.03 6.70 -16.22
CA GLY A 218 1.89 7.51 -17.10
C GLY A 218 2.82 8.48 -16.37
N ARG A 219 2.94 8.36 -15.03
CA ARG A 219 3.76 9.23 -14.18
C ARG A 219 4.82 8.38 -13.47
N GLN A 220 6.04 8.91 -13.40
CA GLN A 220 7.16 8.21 -12.77
C GLN A 220 7.25 8.53 -11.28
N TYR A 221 7.18 7.49 -10.44
CA TYR A 221 7.38 7.53 -8.99
C TYR A 221 8.50 6.55 -8.62
N VAL A 222 9.74 7.04 -8.58
CA VAL A 222 10.90 6.19 -8.28
C VAL A 222 10.96 5.81 -6.79
N PRO A 223 11.63 4.69 -6.44
CA PRO A 223 11.94 4.38 -5.05
C PRO A 223 12.64 5.55 -4.35
N PHE A 224 12.26 5.78 -3.09
CA PHE A 224 12.86 6.81 -2.25
C PHE A 224 14.25 6.36 -1.78
N LEU A 225 15.27 7.16 -2.08
CA LEU A 225 16.67 6.92 -1.78
C LEU A 225 17.21 7.96 -0.78
N GLU A 226 18.33 7.68 -0.14
CA GLU A 226 18.94 8.63 0.81
C GLU A 226 19.35 9.96 0.15
N VAL A 227 19.68 9.95 -1.15
CA VAL A 227 19.97 11.17 -1.92
C VAL A 227 18.75 12.09 -2.00
N ASP A 228 17.52 11.57 -1.92
CA ASP A 228 16.30 12.38 -1.94
C ASP A 228 16.14 13.23 -0.68
N LEU A 229 16.85 12.93 0.41
CA LEU A 229 16.90 13.81 1.59
C LEU A 229 17.59 15.14 1.28
N LYS A 230 18.33 15.21 0.17
CA LYS A 230 18.98 16.42 -0.33
C LYS A 230 18.15 17.10 -1.43
N GLU A 231 16.90 16.70 -1.62
CA GLU A 231 16.00 17.34 -2.58
C GLU A 231 15.90 18.84 -2.29
N ARG A 232 16.05 19.63 -3.35
CA ARG A 232 15.95 21.09 -3.27
C ARG A 232 14.48 21.51 -3.20
N PHE A 233 14.14 22.39 -2.26
CA PHE A 233 12.77 22.88 -2.06
C PHE A 233 12.62 24.38 -2.28
N GLY A 234 13.71 25.15 -2.18
CA GLY A 234 13.75 26.58 -2.36
C GLY A 234 13.98 26.99 -3.81
N TYR A 235 13.11 27.85 -4.32
CA TYR A 235 13.16 28.41 -5.67
C TYR A 235 12.75 29.88 -5.66
N PRO A 236 13.32 30.74 -6.52
CA PRO A 236 12.89 32.13 -6.65
C PRO A 236 11.42 32.27 -7.08
N ALA A 237 10.99 31.40 -8.02
CA ALA A 237 9.62 31.32 -8.50
C ALA A 237 8.86 30.16 -7.82
N PRO A 238 7.53 30.27 -7.64
CA PRO A 238 6.71 29.18 -7.12
C PRO A 238 6.81 27.92 -8.00
N PHE A 239 6.98 26.78 -7.36
CA PHE A 239 7.04 25.48 -8.01
C PHE A 239 5.66 25.07 -8.54
N THR A 240 5.64 24.54 -9.75
CA THR A 240 4.45 23.95 -10.37
C THR A 240 4.79 22.53 -10.78
N ASP A 241 3.86 21.61 -10.53
CA ASP A 241 4.02 20.21 -10.90
C ASP A 241 4.11 20.07 -12.42
N LYS A 242 5.13 19.36 -12.91
CA LYS A 242 5.34 19.13 -14.34
C LYS A 242 4.18 18.40 -15.02
N HIS A 243 3.35 17.68 -14.25
CA HIS A 243 2.19 16.96 -14.77
C HIS A 243 0.90 17.80 -14.73
N GLY A 244 0.99 19.07 -14.31
CA GLY A 244 -0.13 19.99 -14.22
C GLY A 244 -1.12 19.65 -13.09
N LEU A 245 -2.33 20.20 -13.23
CA LEU A 245 -3.41 20.05 -12.25
C LEU A 245 -3.99 18.63 -12.26
N LEU A 246 -4.39 18.14 -11.08
CA LEU A 246 -5.02 16.83 -10.98
C LEU A 246 -6.43 16.86 -11.57
N ALA A 247 -6.80 15.77 -12.25
CA ALA A 247 -8.18 15.57 -12.71
C ALA A 247 -9.13 15.57 -11.50
N LEU A 248 -10.19 16.37 -11.59
CA LEU A 248 -11.19 16.50 -10.53
C LEU A 248 -12.35 15.52 -10.75
N ALA A 249 -12.95 15.05 -9.66
CA ALA A 249 -14.23 14.35 -9.71
C ALA A 249 -15.33 15.28 -10.20
N GLU A 250 -16.41 14.72 -10.76
CA GLU A 250 -17.49 15.51 -11.36
C GLU A 250 -18.14 16.47 -10.34
N LYS A 251 -18.35 16.01 -9.10
CA LYS A 251 -18.88 16.84 -8.01
C LYS A 251 -17.95 18.02 -7.66
N GLN A 252 -16.64 17.85 -7.80
CA GLN A 252 -15.67 18.94 -7.55
C GLN A 252 -15.67 19.94 -8.71
N LYS A 253 -15.74 19.47 -9.96
CA LYS A 253 -15.80 20.35 -11.15
C LYS A 253 -16.98 21.30 -11.08
N GLN A 254 -18.15 20.80 -10.68
CA GLN A 254 -19.37 21.61 -10.53
C GLN A 254 -19.25 22.73 -9.50
N ARG A 255 -18.37 22.57 -8.51
CA ARG A 255 -18.17 23.54 -7.42
C ARG A 255 -16.88 24.35 -7.55
N LEU A 256 -16.06 24.07 -8.56
CA LEU A 256 -14.74 24.68 -8.71
C LEU A 256 -14.86 26.13 -9.14
N LYS A 257 -14.28 27.04 -8.36
CA LYS A 257 -14.06 28.43 -8.77
C LYS A 257 -12.70 28.61 -9.43
N LYS A 258 -11.63 28.22 -8.73
CA LYS A 258 -10.25 28.28 -9.23
C LYS A 258 -9.30 27.43 -8.38
N TRP A 259 -8.14 27.12 -8.93
CA TRP A 259 -7.02 26.57 -8.16
C TRP A 259 -6.25 27.71 -7.51
N MET A 260 -5.91 27.57 -6.22
CA MET A 260 -5.19 28.59 -5.46
C MET A 260 -4.09 27.96 -4.61
N ARG A 261 -3.04 28.74 -4.34
CA ARG A 261 -2.01 28.38 -3.36
C ARG A 261 -2.38 28.84 -1.96
N PRO A 262 -1.85 28.20 -0.89
CA PRO A 262 -1.99 28.66 0.49
C PRO A 262 -1.66 30.14 0.67
N SER A 263 -0.63 30.66 -0.01
CA SER A 263 -0.23 32.07 0.08
C SER A 263 -1.30 33.05 -0.42
N GLU A 264 -2.27 32.60 -1.23
CA GLU A 264 -3.37 33.40 -1.74
C GLU A 264 -4.63 33.35 -0.86
N ILE A 265 -4.73 32.38 0.06
CA ILE A 265 -5.94 32.12 0.87
C ILE A 265 -5.69 32.07 2.38
N MET A 266 -4.44 31.98 2.84
CA MET A 266 -4.06 31.83 4.24
C MET A 266 -3.05 32.89 4.67
N GLN A 267 -3.27 33.43 5.87
CA GLN A 267 -2.41 34.46 6.44
C GLN A 267 -1.12 33.89 7.05
N SER A 268 -1.20 32.74 7.71
CA SER A 268 -0.05 32.11 8.38
C SER A 268 -0.06 30.61 8.13
N PRO A 269 0.18 30.16 6.88
CA PRO A 269 0.17 28.74 6.56
C PRO A 269 1.27 27.99 7.31
N THR A 270 0.91 26.84 7.85
CA THR A 270 1.78 25.87 8.52
C THR A 270 1.50 24.48 7.96
N ILE A 271 2.45 23.56 8.10
CA ILE A 271 2.18 22.17 7.70
C ILE A 271 1.33 21.49 8.76
N ILE A 272 1.81 21.50 10.01
CA ILE A 272 1.15 20.91 11.17
C ILE A 272 1.40 21.83 12.36
N GLU A 273 0.35 22.32 13.02
CA GLU A 273 0.47 22.93 14.35
C GLU A 273 0.39 21.83 15.41
N GLN A 274 -0.61 20.95 15.26
CA GLN A 274 -0.76 19.78 16.12
C GLN A 274 -1.33 18.61 15.31
N VAL A 275 -0.71 17.44 15.39
CA VAL A 275 -1.21 16.23 14.72
C VAL A 275 -2.51 15.80 15.42
N ASP A 276 -3.67 16.25 14.93
CA ASP A 276 -4.99 15.94 15.48
C ASP A 276 -5.85 15.15 14.51
N SER A 277 -6.35 14.00 14.96
CA SER A 277 -7.36 13.27 14.22
C SER A 277 -8.71 13.99 14.20
N GLY A 278 -9.04 14.78 15.24
CA GLY A 278 -10.32 15.46 15.40
C GLY A 278 -10.57 16.54 14.35
N THR A 279 -9.52 17.28 13.97
CA THR A 279 -9.62 18.41 13.04
C THR A 279 -9.75 17.99 11.58
N ILE A 280 -9.43 16.74 11.24
CA ILE A 280 -9.52 16.24 9.87
C ILE A 280 -10.98 16.19 9.42
N LYS A 281 -11.28 16.83 8.29
CA LYS A 281 -12.61 16.84 7.67
C LYS A 281 -12.54 16.48 6.19
N GLN A 282 -13.27 15.44 5.82
CA GLN A 282 -13.51 15.08 4.42
C GLN A 282 -14.54 16.02 3.79
N THR A 283 -14.37 16.29 2.49
CA THR A 283 -15.26 17.15 1.71
C THR A 283 -15.91 16.39 0.54
N VAL A 284 -15.91 16.97 -0.65
CA VAL A 284 -16.59 16.47 -1.86
C VAL A 284 -15.85 15.26 -2.47
N VAL A 285 -14.68 14.92 -1.94
CA VAL A 285 -13.84 13.80 -2.38
C VAL A 285 -14.47 12.47 -1.99
N SER A 286 -14.38 11.50 -2.90
CA SER A 286 -14.96 10.16 -2.81
C SER A 286 -14.18 9.20 -1.90
N ASP A 287 -12.90 9.45 -1.60
CA ASP A 287 -12.04 8.50 -0.91
C ASP A 287 -12.08 8.62 0.62
N CYS A 288 -13.16 8.11 1.22
CA CYS A 288 -13.32 8.08 2.67
C CYS A 288 -12.28 7.20 3.39
N SER A 289 -11.81 6.14 2.76
CA SER A 289 -10.91 5.17 3.36
C SER A 289 -9.52 5.75 3.61
N PHE A 290 -9.01 6.59 2.71
CA PHE A 290 -7.75 7.29 2.93
C PHE A 290 -7.83 8.28 4.09
N ILE A 291 -8.94 9.03 4.22
CA ILE A 291 -9.11 10.01 5.31
C ILE A 291 -9.34 9.32 6.66
N ALA A 292 -10.06 8.19 6.69
CA ALA A 292 -10.14 7.35 7.89
C ALA A 292 -8.75 6.83 8.30
N SER A 293 -7.95 6.39 7.33
CA SER A 293 -6.56 5.92 7.51
C SER A 293 -5.65 7.01 8.07
N LEU A 294 -5.80 8.24 7.57
CA LEU A 294 -5.06 9.40 8.05
C LEU A 294 -5.47 9.77 9.50
N SER A 295 -6.76 9.70 9.80
CA SER A 295 -7.31 9.97 11.14
C SER A 295 -6.73 9.02 12.19
N ILE A 296 -6.70 7.71 11.92
CA ILE A 296 -6.13 6.76 12.87
C ILE A 296 -4.60 6.87 12.96
N SER A 297 -3.92 7.17 11.87
CA SER A 297 -2.47 7.39 11.86
C SER A 297 -2.07 8.62 12.70
N ALA A 298 -2.82 9.72 12.59
CA ALA A 298 -2.63 10.91 13.39
C ALA A 298 -2.89 10.65 14.89
N ARG A 299 -3.97 9.94 15.20
CA ARG A 299 -4.30 9.53 16.58
C ARG A 299 -3.21 8.65 17.18
N TYR A 300 -2.67 7.71 16.40
CA TYR A 300 -1.59 6.83 16.82
C TYR A 300 -0.31 7.59 17.14
N GLU A 301 0.10 8.50 16.25
CA GLU A 301 1.31 9.31 16.43
C GLU A 301 1.26 10.11 17.73
N ARG A 302 0.11 10.74 18.01
CA ARG A 302 -0.11 11.46 19.27
C ARG A 302 -0.11 10.54 20.48
N ARG A 303 -0.74 9.37 20.39
CA ARG A 303 -0.88 8.43 21.53
C ARG A 303 0.44 7.78 21.92
N PHE A 304 1.26 7.41 20.94
CA PHE A 304 2.47 6.61 21.16
C PHE A 304 3.79 7.39 20.94
N GLY A 305 3.73 8.64 20.49
CA GLY A 305 4.91 9.44 20.17
C GLY A 305 5.74 8.92 18.99
N LYS A 306 5.16 8.03 18.17
CA LYS A 306 5.82 7.42 17.00
C LYS A 306 5.35 8.13 15.73
N ARG A 307 6.29 8.77 15.02
CA ARG A 307 6.02 9.56 13.81
C ARG A 307 5.64 8.70 12.61
N LEU A 308 4.34 8.64 12.30
CA LEU A 308 3.80 7.96 11.11
C LEU A 308 3.40 8.97 10.01
N VAL A 309 2.86 10.12 10.41
CA VAL A 309 2.35 11.17 9.52
C VAL A 309 3.42 12.23 9.28
N THR A 310 4.03 12.76 10.34
CA THR A 310 4.99 13.88 10.22
C THR A 310 6.24 13.48 9.43
N ARG A 311 6.72 12.24 9.60
CA ARG A 311 7.96 11.73 8.99
C ARG A 311 7.88 11.58 7.47
N ILE A 312 6.69 11.51 6.89
CA ILE A 312 6.50 11.27 5.45
C ILE A 312 6.31 12.55 4.63
N ILE A 313 6.25 13.73 5.27
CA ILE A 313 6.08 15.04 4.61
C ILE A 313 7.41 15.79 4.63
N PHE A 314 7.80 16.34 3.47
CA PHE A 314 9.02 17.14 3.28
C PHE A 314 8.70 18.45 2.54
N PRO A 315 9.46 19.53 2.78
CA PRO A 315 10.73 19.62 3.53
C PRO A 315 10.57 19.45 5.05
N GLN A 316 11.66 19.09 5.72
CA GLN A 316 11.74 18.92 7.18
C GLN A 316 12.84 19.80 7.78
N ASN A 317 12.65 20.22 9.03
CA ASN A 317 13.70 20.87 9.82
C ASN A 317 14.73 19.85 10.34
N LYS A 318 15.76 20.33 11.07
CA LYS A 318 16.80 19.49 11.69
C LYS A 318 16.26 18.44 12.68
N HIS A 319 15.07 18.67 13.24
CA HIS A 319 14.39 17.72 14.13
C HIS A 319 13.53 16.70 13.37
N GLY A 320 13.49 16.74 12.04
CA GLY A 320 12.67 15.85 11.20
C GLY A 320 11.18 16.19 11.25
N GLU A 321 10.83 17.45 11.52
CA GLU A 321 9.45 17.94 11.53
C GLU A 321 9.16 18.69 10.24
N PRO A 322 7.99 18.51 9.63
CA PRO A 322 7.68 19.13 8.35
C PRO A 322 7.51 20.65 8.47
N ILE A 323 8.10 21.39 7.53
CA ILE A 323 8.08 22.85 7.51
C ILE A 323 7.34 23.38 6.30
N TYR A 324 6.69 24.54 6.48
CA TYR A 324 6.02 25.22 5.39
C TYR A 324 7.03 25.70 4.35
N ASN A 325 6.75 25.43 3.08
CA ASN A 325 7.54 25.92 1.95
C ASN A 325 6.74 26.95 1.14
N PRO A 326 7.08 28.25 1.21
CA PRO A 326 6.41 29.30 0.44
C PRO A 326 6.71 29.23 -1.06
N CYS A 327 7.70 28.42 -1.48
CA CYS A 327 7.92 28.11 -2.89
C CYS A 327 6.93 27.08 -3.42
N GLY A 328 6.12 26.45 -2.55
CA GLY A 328 5.03 25.57 -2.95
C GLY A 328 5.45 24.19 -3.47
N LYS A 329 6.70 23.76 -3.26
CA LYS A 329 7.16 22.40 -3.57
C LYS A 329 7.13 21.54 -2.32
N TYR A 330 6.51 20.37 -2.43
CA TYR A 330 6.49 19.37 -1.37
C TYR A 330 6.86 17.99 -1.90
N MET A 331 7.39 17.16 -1.02
CA MET A 331 7.69 15.76 -1.28
C MET A 331 7.00 14.91 -0.22
N VAL A 332 6.23 13.92 -0.66
CA VAL A 332 5.57 12.95 0.22
C VAL A 332 6.13 11.56 -0.06
N LYS A 333 6.39 10.83 1.02
CA LYS A 333 6.87 9.45 0.96
C LYS A 333 5.69 8.48 1.12
N LEU A 334 5.36 7.74 0.06
CA LEU A 334 4.28 6.75 0.07
C LEU A 334 4.84 5.34 -0.20
N HIS A 335 4.33 4.34 0.50
CA HIS A 335 4.73 2.94 0.35
C HIS A 335 3.89 2.24 -0.72
N ILE A 336 4.36 2.28 -1.97
CA ILE A 336 3.63 1.79 -3.14
C ILE A 336 4.45 0.73 -3.86
N ASN A 337 3.79 -0.35 -4.30
CA ASN A 337 4.45 -1.46 -5.01
C ASN A 337 5.62 -2.06 -4.19
N GLY A 338 5.40 -2.24 -2.88
CA GLY A 338 6.31 -2.92 -1.96
C GLY A 338 7.54 -2.14 -1.50
N VAL A 339 7.66 -0.87 -1.92
CA VAL A 339 8.76 0.04 -1.55
C VAL A 339 8.24 1.45 -1.25
N TRP A 340 9.02 2.20 -0.47
CA TRP A 340 8.78 3.64 -0.34
C TRP A 340 9.15 4.36 -1.62
N ARG A 341 8.27 5.25 -2.10
CA ARG A 341 8.44 6.03 -3.33
C ARG A 341 8.32 7.52 -3.05
N LYS A 342 9.04 8.30 -3.85
CA LYS A 342 9.03 9.75 -3.81
C LYS A 342 7.86 10.30 -4.63
N VAL A 343 7.01 11.09 -4.01
CA VAL A 343 5.90 11.79 -4.68
C VAL A 343 6.09 13.30 -4.52
N ILE A 344 6.54 13.96 -5.59
CA ILE A 344 6.64 15.42 -5.63
C ILE A 344 5.26 15.99 -5.99
N ILE A 345 4.82 17.01 -5.27
CA ILE A 345 3.60 17.77 -5.55
C ILE A 345 3.87 19.28 -5.43
N ASP A 346 3.08 20.08 -6.14
CA ASP A 346 2.92 21.50 -5.79
C ASP A 346 1.82 21.71 -4.73
N ASP A 347 1.61 22.95 -4.30
CA ASP A 347 0.59 23.34 -3.32
C ASP A 347 -0.65 24.04 -3.93
N LEU A 348 -0.94 23.82 -5.20
CA LEU A 348 -2.20 24.29 -5.78
C LEU A 348 -3.37 23.39 -5.33
N PHE A 349 -4.40 23.96 -4.73
CA PHE A 349 -5.59 23.21 -4.30
C PHE A 349 -6.86 23.68 -5.04
N PRO A 350 -7.82 22.79 -5.31
CA PRO A 350 -9.09 23.18 -5.90
C PRO A 350 -9.96 23.89 -4.85
N ILE A 351 -10.32 25.14 -5.12
CA ILE A 351 -11.09 25.99 -4.20
C ILE A 351 -12.48 26.29 -4.79
N GLY A 352 -13.49 26.18 -3.94
CA GLY A 352 -14.89 26.45 -4.25
C GLY A 352 -15.26 27.93 -4.26
N GLU A 353 -16.51 28.22 -4.59
CA GLU A 353 -16.99 29.61 -4.73
C GLU A 353 -16.84 30.46 -3.47
N HIS A 354 -16.98 29.83 -2.30
CA HIS A 354 -16.95 30.48 -1.00
C HIS A 354 -15.55 30.47 -0.35
N GLY A 355 -14.51 30.05 -1.08
CA GLY A 355 -13.16 29.89 -0.55
C GLY A 355 -12.95 28.60 0.24
N ASP A 356 -13.84 27.62 0.10
CA ASP A 356 -13.74 26.30 0.71
C ASP A 356 -12.84 25.37 -0.10
N PHE A 357 -12.03 24.56 0.60
CA PHE A 357 -11.28 23.48 -0.04
C PHE A 357 -12.24 22.43 -0.60
N LEU A 358 -12.06 22.06 -1.87
CA LEU A 358 -12.76 20.95 -2.50
C LEU A 358 -12.02 19.62 -2.33
N CYS A 359 -10.87 19.64 -1.66
CA CYS A 359 -10.15 18.50 -1.13
C CYS A 359 -10.40 18.37 0.39
N SER A 360 -10.01 17.27 1.01
CA SER A 360 -10.07 17.12 2.46
C SER A 360 -9.07 18.08 3.13
N TYR A 361 -9.42 18.61 4.31
CA TYR A 361 -8.65 19.65 4.99
C TYR A 361 -8.69 19.53 6.51
N SER A 362 -7.83 20.26 7.20
CA SER A 362 -7.89 20.42 8.66
C SER A 362 -8.78 21.61 9.03
N GLN A 363 -9.68 21.41 9.99
CA GLN A 363 -10.50 22.49 10.56
C GLN A 363 -9.64 23.61 11.18
N ASN A 364 -8.38 23.32 11.54
CA ASN A 364 -7.38 24.34 11.84
C ASN A 364 -6.98 25.03 10.54
N ARG A 365 -7.44 26.28 10.37
CA ARG A 365 -7.38 27.02 9.09
C ARG A 365 -5.98 27.30 8.55
N ASN A 366 -4.94 27.12 9.35
CA ASN A 366 -3.56 27.32 8.96
C ASN A 366 -2.86 26.03 8.50
N GLU A 367 -3.44 24.85 8.75
CA GLU A 367 -2.78 23.56 8.52
C GLU A 367 -2.99 23.03 7.10
N LEU A 368 -1.93 22.46 6.51
CA LEU A 368 -1.93 21.96 5.13
C LEU A 368 -1.73 20.45 4.99
N TRP A 369 -1.31 19.75 6.05
CA TRP A 369 -0.88 18.35 5.96
C TRP A 369 -1.94 17.39 5.42
N VAL A 370 -3.22 17.56 5.79
CA VAL A 370 -4.33 16.74 5.28
C VAL A 370 -4.46 16.88 3.77
N SER A 371 -4.53 18.12 3.29
CA SER A 371 -4.69 18.45 1.87
C SER A 371 -3.48 17.98 1.06
N LEU A 372 -2.26 18.16 1.57
CA LEU A 372 -1.02 17.73 0.90
C LEU A 372 -0.93 16.21 0.78
N LEU A 373 -1.24 15.47 1.85
CA LEU A 373 -1.18 14.01 1.84
C LEU A 373 -2.27 13.41 0.92
N GLU A 374 -3.50 13.93 0.98
CA GLU A 374 -4.56 13.52 0.06
C GLU A 374 -4.16 13.81 -1.39
N LYS A 375 -3.64 15.01 -1.67
CA LYS A 375 -3.18 15.37 -3.01
C LYS A 375 -2.07 14.44 -3.52
N ALA A 376 -1.07 14.14 -2.70
CA ALA A 376 0.00 13.20 -3.07
C ALA A 376 -0.56 11.81 -3.38
N TYR A 377 -1.49 11.32 -2.57
CA TYR A 377 -2.12 10.03 -2.79
C TYR A 377 -2.97 10.00 -4.06
N MET A 378 -3.85 10.99 -4.25
CA MET A 378 -4.68 11.15 -5.44
C MET A 378 -3.84 11.33 -6.71
N LYS A 379 -2.68 11.99 -6.62
CA LYS A 379 -1.74 12.09 -7.74
C LYS A 379 -1.26 10.70 -8.21
N VAL A 380 -0.93 9.81 -7.28
CA VAL A 380 -0.54 8.41 -7.58
C VAL A 380 -1.72 7.63 -8.14
N MET A 381 -2.92 7.83 -7.59
CA MET A 381 -4.15 7.14 -8.02
C MET A 381 -4.76 7.66 -9.33
N GLY A 382 -4.16 8.69 -9.94
CA GLY A 382 -4.55 9.18 -11.27
C GLY A 382 -5.46 10.43 -11.26
N GLY A 383 -5.79 10.97 -10.09
CA GLY A 383 -6.62 12.16 -9.90
C GLY A 383 -7.55 12.04 -8.70
N TYR A 384 -8.32 13.09 -8.45
CA TYR A 384 -9.41 13.08 -7.46
C TYR A 384 -10.67 12.35 -7.96
N ASP A 385 -10.76 12.07 -9.27
CA ASP A 385 -11.78 11.19 -9.87
C ASP A 385 -11.44 9.71 -9.61
N PHE A 386 -11.28 9.37 -8.33
CA PHE A 386 -10.94 8.04 -7.85
C PHE A 386 -12.15 7.46 -7.12
N PRO A 387 -12.64 6.25 -7.50
CA PRO A 387 -13.90 5.71 -6.98
C PRO A 387 -13.85 5.29 -5.50
N GLY A 388 -12.68 5.36 -4.85
CA GLY A 388 -12.45 4.92 -3.48
C GLY A 388 -11.66 3.61 -3.41
N SER A 389 -11.17 3.28 -2.23
CA SER A 389 -10.28 2.14 -1.98
C SER A 389 -10.73 1.37 -0.73
N ASN A 390 -9.85 0.48 -0.27
CA ASN A 390 -9.93 -0.18 1.02
C ASN A 390 -8.92 0.48 1.97
N SER A 391 -9.37 0.81 3.19
CA SER A 391 -8.56 1.44 4.22
C SER A 391 -7.26 0.70 4.54
N SER A 392 -7.21 -0.64 4.43
CA SER A 392 -5.96 -1.37 4.66
C SER A 392 -4.90 -1.14 3.58
N ILE A 393 -5.33 -0.90 2.33
CA ILE A 393 -4.46 -0.52 1.21
C ILE A 393 -3.94 0.91 1.45
N ASP A 394 -4.84 1.81 1.84
CA ASP A 394 -4.52 3.22 2.04
C ASP A 394 -3.59 3.42 3.25
N MET A 395 -3.88 2.75 4.38
CA MET A 395 -2.98 2.69 5.53
C MET A 395 -1.63 2.05 5.15
N HIS A 396 -1.62 1.02 4.30
CA HIS A 396 -0.38 0.41 3.84
C HIS A 396 0.45 1.39 3.01
N ALA A 397 -0.20 2.16 2.12
CA ALA A 397 0.43 3.21 1.35
C ALA A 397 0.99 4.35 2.23
N LEU A 398 0.30 4.72 3.30
CA LEU A 398 0.75 5.76 4.22
C LEU A 398 1.90 5.31 5.13
N THR A 399 1.84 4.07 5.65
CA THR A 399 2.66 3.65 6.79
C THR A 399 3.66 2.53 6.46
N GLY A 400 3.44 1.78 5.39
CA GLY A 400 4.14 0.53 5.09
C GLY A 400 3.79 -0.63 6.03
N TRP A 401 2.77 -0.47 6.89
CA TRP A 401 2.36 -1.49 7.85
C TRP A 401 1.58 -2.63 7.19
N ILE A 402 1.62 -3.83 7.78
CA ILE A 402 1.16 -5.07 7.15
C ILE A 402 -0.37 -5.10 7.11
N PRO A 403 -1.02 -5.07 5.93
CA PRO A 403 -2.47 -5.02 5.83
C PRO A 403 -3.12 -6.40 6.05
N GLU A 404 -4.17 -6.46 6.86
CA GLU A 404 -5.04 -7.61 7.10
C GLU A 404 -6.51 -7.19 6.93
N ARG A 405 -7.30 -8.05 6.29
CA ARG A 405 -8.75 -7.90 6.16
C ARG A 405 -9.43 -8.97 7.02
N ILE A 406 -10.15 -8.56 8.05
CA ILE A 406 -10.91 -9.47 8.92
C ILE A 406 -12.39 -9.27 8.62
N ALA A 407 -12.98 -10.21 7.87
CA ALA A 407 -14.41 -10.16 7.55
C ALA A 407 -15.24 -10.43 8.81
N ILE A 408 -16.23 -9.59 9.07
CA ILE A 408 -17.21 -9.78 10.12
C ILE A 408 -18.33 -10.64 9.53
N ARG A 409 -18.43 -11.88 9.98
CA ARG A 409 -19.45 -12.83 9.51
C ARG A 409 -20.07 -13.52 10.72
N LYS A 410 -21.04 -12.86 11.35
CA LYS A 410 -21.64 -13.29 12.62
C LYS A 410 -22.10 -14.75 12.65
N ASP A 411 -22.60 -15.26 11.52
CA ASP A 411 -23.14 -16.63 11.41
C ASP A 411 -22.13 -17.65 10.84
N SER A 412 -20.89 -17.24 10.56
CA SER A 412 -19.85 -18.11 10.03
C SER A 412 -19.05 -18.77 11.16
N LYS A 413 -18.79 -20.07 11.02
CA LYS A 413 -17.86 -20.79 11.93
C LYS A 413 -16.43 -20.26 11.88
N ASP A 414 -16.09 -19.48 10.86
CA ASP A 414 -14.74 -18.95 10.64
C ASP A 414 -14.50 -17.59 11.34
N PHE A 415 -15.53 -17.01 11.96
CA PHE A 415 -15.44 -15.73 12.67
C PHE A 415 -15.71 -15.89 14.16
N ASP A 416 -14.63 -15.91 14.94
CA ASP A 416 -14.69 -15.84 16.40
C ASP A 416 -14.62 -14.38 16.85
N ALA A 417 -15.80 -13.81 17.15
CA ALA A 417 -15.92 -12.42 17.55
C ALA A 417 -15.12 -12.09 18.82
N ASP A 418 -15.07 -13.00 19.80
CA ASP A 418 -14.38 -12.77 21.06
C ASP A 418 -12.86 -12.78 20.85
N ALA A 419 -12.34 -13.79 20.13
CA ALA A 419 -10.91 -13.87 19.81
C ALA A 419 -10.44 -12.67 18.97
N VAL A 420 -11.26 -12.20 18.03
CA VAL A 420 -10.96 -11.00 17.23
C VAL A 420 -10.88 -9.77 18.13
N PHE A 421 -11.87 -9.55 19.00
CA PHE A 421 -11.85 -8.40 19.90
C PHE A 421 -10.62 -8.44 20.82
N GLU A 422 -10.31 -9.58 21.42
CA GLU A 422 -9.16 -9.73 22.33
C GLU A 422 -7.83 -9.48 21.61
N LYS A 423 -7.69 -10.02 20.38
CA LYS A 423 -6.51 -9.78 19.51
C LYS A 423 -6.36 -8.28 19.23
N LEU A 424 -7.44 -7.61 18.80
CA LEU A 424 -7.40 -6.19 18.46
C LEU A 424 -7.17 -5.32 19.69
N PHE A 425 -7.92 -5.53 20.77
CA PHE A 425 -7.82 -4.78 22.02
C PHE A 425 -6.39 -4.81 22.57
N THR A 426 -5.80 -6.01 22.68
CA THR A 426 -4.45 -6.18 23.22
C THR A 426 -3.41 -5.51 22.34
N ARG A 427 -3.46 -5.74 21.01
CA ARG A 427 -2.45 -5.23 20.08
C ARG A 427 -2.56 -3.73 19.85
N PHE A 428 -3.77 -3.19 19.87
CA PHE A 428 -4.01 -1.75 19.75
C PHE A 428 -3.39 -0.98 20.92
N HIS A 429 -3.57 -1.45 22.16
CA HIS A 429 -2.98 -0.81 23.35
C HIS A 429 -1.46 -0.96 23.43
N GLN A 430 -0.90 -2.01 22.84
CA GLN A 430 0.54 -2.16 22.67
C GLN A 430 1.13 -1.27 21.56
N GLY A 431 0.27 -0.58 20.79
CA GLY A 431 0.70 0.22 19.64
C GLY A 431 1.18 -0.63 18.47
N HIS A 432 0.67 -1.86 18.33
CA HIS A 432 1.05 -2.82 17.29
C HIS A 432 0.07 -2.90 16.11
N CYS A 433 -1.03 -2.15 16.13
CA CYS A 433 -1.94 -2.06 14.99
C CYS A 433 -2.67 -0.73 14.88
N LEU A 434 -3.09 -0.41 13.66
CA LEU A 434 -4.08 0.61 13.31
C LEU A 434 -5.35 -0.11 12.85
N VAL A 435 -6.52 0.42 13.20
CA VAL A 435 -7.81 -0.24 12.94
C VAL A 435 -8.79 0.75 12.33
N THR A 436 -9.46 0.30 11.27
CA THR A 436 -10.61 0.98 10.66
C THR A 436 -11.73 -0.03 10.45
N LEU A 437 -12.94 0.49 10.32
CA LEU A 437 -14.17 -0.26 10.09
C LEU A 437 -14.76 0.15 8.74
N ALA A 438 -15.45 -0.75 8.06
CA ALA A 438 -16.24 -0.38 6.90
C ALA A 438 -17.61 -1.05 6.89
N THR A 439 -18.61 -0.28 6.45
CA THR A 439 -19.98 -0.75 6.21
C THR A 439 -20.10 -1.33 4.80
N GLY A 440 -21.00 -2.30 4.66
CA GLY A 440 -21.40 -2.84 3.36
C GLY A 440 -22.47 -2.00 2.68
N LYS A 441 -23.14 -2.59 1.69
CA LYS A 441 -24.40 -2.04 1.19
C LYS A 441 -25.48 -2.19 2.27
N MET A 442 -26.09 -1.08 2.65
CA MET A 442 -27.13 -1.04 3.68
C MET A 442 -28.48 -0.66 3.06
N SER A 443 -29.58 -1.08 3.70
CA SER A 443 -30.91 -0.63 3.31
C SER A 443 -31.14 0.81 3.78
N GLN A 444 -32.00 1.57 3.09
CA GLN A 444 -32.32 2.95 3.49
C GLN A 444 -32.84 3.02 4.93
N ILE A 445 -33.61 2.03 5.35
CA ILE A 445 -34.15 1.91 6.71
C ILE A 445 -33.02 1.76 7.74
N ASP A 446 -32.01 0.93 7.43
CA ASP A 446 -30.89 0.73 8.34
C ASP A 446 -29.99 1.97 8.42
N ILE A 447 -29.77 2.67 7.30
CA ILE A 447 -29.03 3.94 7.26
C ILE A 447 -29.70 4.97 8.18
N GLU A 448 -31.01 5.18 8.03
CA GLU A 448 -31.75 6.17 8.81
C GLU A 448 -31.78 5.85 10.30
N ARG A 449 -31.98 4.57 10.65
CA ARG A 449 -32.06 4.08 12.03
C ARG A 449 -30.71 4.04 12.74
N SER A 450 -29.66 3.62 12.04
CA SER A 450 -28.32 3.51 12.62
C SER A 450 -27.58 4.84 12.63
N GLY A 451 -27.87 5.73 11.68
CA GLY A 451 -27.06 6.93 11.42
C GLY A 451 -25.71 6.63 10.75
N LEU A 452 -25.46 5.36 10.38
CA LEU A 452 -24.28 4.97 9.62
C LEU A 452 -24.50 5.23 8.12
N VAL A 453 -23.40 5.41 7.42
CA VAL A 453 -23.33 5.64 5.99
C VAL A 453 -23.04 4.30 5.31
N ASP A 454 -23.68 4.03 4.18
CA ASP A 454 -23.45 2.84 3.38
C ASP A 454 -22.09 2.90 2.65
N ALA A 455 -21.46 1.73 2.46
CA ALA A 455 -20.20 1.59 1.73
C ALA A 455 -19.11 2.59 2.15
N HIS A 456 -18.98 2.85 3.46
CA HIS A 456 -18.17 3.93 4.01
C HIS A 456 -17.17 3.45 5.06
N ALA A 457 -16.04 4.15 5.15
CA ALA A 457 -14.95 3.81 6.07
C ALA A 457 -14.94 4.71 7.32
N TYR A 458 -14.66 4.10 8.47
CA TYR A 458 -14.62 4.76 9.77
C TYR A 458 -13.30 4.45 10.50
N ALA A 459 -12.75 5.44 11.20
CA ALA A 459 -11.53 5.27 11.99
C ALA A 459 -11.87 4.79 13.41
N VAL A 460 -11.17 3.77 13.93
CA VAL A 460 -11.32 3.32 15.32
C VAL A 460 -10.30 4.03 16.19
N LEU A 461 -10.73 5.08 16.89
CA LEU A 461 -9.87 5.96 17.69
C LEU A 461 -9.50 5.41 19.06
N ASP A 462 -10.36 4.57 19.65
CA ASP A 462 -10.07 3.88 20.91
C ASP A 462 -10.86 2.57 21.06
N LEU A 463 -10.35 1.67 21.90
CA LEU A 463 -10.96 0.40 22.28
C LEU A 463 -10.99 0.33 23.81
N ARG A 464 -12.13 -0.01 24.42
CA ARG A 464 -12.26 -0.07 25.88
C ARG A 464 -13.02 -1.31 26.34
N LYS A 465 -12.61 -1.83 27.49
CA LYS A 465 -13.43 -2.74 28.30
C LYS A 465 -13.82 -1.99 29.57
N ALA A 466 -15.10 -1.69 29.73
CA ALA A 466 -15.61 -0.91 30.86
C ALA A 466 -16.90 -1.55 31.37
N LEU A 467 -16.97 -1.82 32.68
CA LEU A 467 -18.17 -2.38 33.34
C LEU A 467 -18.73 -3.62 32.63
N GLY A 468 -17.85 -4.54 32.22
CA GLY A 468 -18.22 -5.76 31.49
C GLY A 468 -18.64 -5.55 30.03
N LYS A 469 -18.55 -4.32 29.50
CA LYS A 469 -18.88 -3.98 28.11
C LYS A 469 -17.64 -3.75 27.27
N ARG A 470 -17.74 -4.07 25.98
CA ARG A 470 -16.71 -3.86 24.95
C ARG A 470 -17.11 -2.69 24.07
N MET A 471 -16.35 -1.61 24.14
CA MET A 471 -16.70 -0.33 23.54
C MET A 471 -15.64 0.11 22.53
N LEU A 472 -16.09 0.67 21.41
CA LEU A 472 -15.24 1.26 20.38
C LEU A 472 -15.57 2.74 20.24
N LEU A 473 -14.54 3.58 20.24
CA LEU A 473 -14.66 4.99 19.88
C LEU A 473 -14.37 5.10 18.38
N VAL A 474 -15.37 5.51 17.61
CA VAL A 474 -15.34 5.49 16.16
C VAL A 474 -15.51 6.91 15.63
N LYS A 475 -14.76 7.27 14.58
CA LYS A 475 -14.88 8.55 13.88
C LYS A 475 -15.34 8.35 12.45
N ASN A 476 -16.39 9.08 12.08
CA ASN A 476 -16.78 9.34 10.70
C ASN A 476 -15.88 10.47 10.10
N PRO A 477 -15.13 10.21 9.03
CA PRO A 477 -14.30 11.22 8.34
C PRO A 477 -15.06 12.47 7.87
N TRP A 478 -16.37 12.39 7.66
CA TRP A 478 -17.20 13.52 7.26
C TRP A 478 -17.40 14.56 8.37
N THR A 479 -17.04 14.23 9.61
CA THR A 479 -17.22 15.07 10.80
C THR A 479 -18.68 15.49 11.05
N HIS A 480 -19.62 14.68 10.61
CA HIS A 480 -21.05 14.75 10.90
C HIS A 480 -21.66 13.37 10.66
N LEU A 481 -22.90 13.15 11.11
CA LEU A 481 -23.61 11.86 11.09
C LEU A 481 -22.98 10.84 12.05
N ARG A 482 -23.49 10.85 13.28
CA ARG A 482 -23.16 9.88 14.32
C ARG A 482 -24.11 8.69 14.34
N TRP A 483 -23.64 7.64 14.99
CA TRP A 483 -24.43 6.49 15.42
C TRP A 483 -25.63 6.92 16.29
N LYS A 484 -26.82 6.43 15.94
CA LYS A 484 -28.10 6.73 16.60
C LYS A 484 -28.62 5.60 17.50
N GLY A 485 -27.94 4.46 17.53
CA GLY A 485 -28.35 3.30 18.32
C GLY A 485 -27.90 3.38 19.78
N ARG A 486 -27.69 2.21 20.40
CA ARG A 486 -27.26 2.11 21.81
C ARG A 486 -25.94 2.83 22.05
N TYR A 487 -25.84 3.57 23.15
CA TYR A 487 -24.70 4.43 23.49
C TYR A 487 -24.48 5.61 22.52
N SER A 488 -25.48 5.97 21.71
CA SER A 488 -25.49 7.26 21.02
C SER A 488 -25.56 8.42 22.01
N GLU A 489 -25.30 9.65 21.55
CA GLU A 489 -25.40 10.84 22.40
C GLU A 489 -26.83 11.09 22.91
N LYS A 490 -27.85 10.55 22.24
CA LYS A 490 -29.27 10.68 22.61
C LYS A 490 -29.81 9.51 23.43
N ASP A 491 -29.00 8.48 23.68
CA ASP A 491 -29.43 7.30 24.43
C ASP A 491 -29.41 7.57 25.94
N THR A 492 -30.57 7.76 26.54
CA THR A 492 -30.69 7.98 27.99
C THR A 492 -30.77 6.71 28.82
N LEU A 493 -30.91 5.54 28.18
CA LEU A 493 -31.16 4.27 28.87
C LEU A 493 -29.88 3.49 29.15
N ASN A 494 -28.94 3.43 28.19
CA ASN A 494 -27.74 2.60 28.33
C ASN A 494 -26.53 3.36 28.91
N TRP A 495 -26.53 4.69 28.87
CA TRP A 495 -25.51 5.51 29.52
C TRP A 495 -25.74 5.57 31.03
N THR A 496 -24.86 4.94 31.81
CA THR A 496 -24.82 5.13 33.27
C THR A 496 -23.73 6.14 33.66
N PRO A 497 -23.85 6.83 34.81
CA PRO A 497 -22.81 7.76 35.28
C PRO A 497 -21.43 7.10 35.39
N GLU A 498 -21.38 5.85 35.85
CA GLU A 498 -20.14 5.08 36.01
C GLU A 498 -19.50 4.78 34.64
N LEU A 499 -20.30 4.46 33.63
CA LEU A 499 -19.81 4.19 32.28
C LEU A 499 -19.30 5.46 31.60
N CYS A 500 -20.02 6.58 31.76
CA CYS A 500 -19.61 7.90 31.27
C CYS A 500 -18.26 8.30 31.86
N HIS A 501 -18.09 8.13 33.17
CA HIS A 501 -16.84 8.38 33.86
C HIS A 501 -15.72 7.44 33.36
N ALA A 502 -15.99 6.14 33.23
CA ALA A 502 -15.00 5.16 32.78
C ALA A 502 -14.49 5.40 31.34
N LEU A 503 -15.35 5.94 30.46
CA LEU A 503 -15.01 6.27 29.07
C LEU A 503 -14.56 7.72 28.87
N ASN A 504 -14.55 8.52 29.95
CA ASN A 504 -14.32 9.96 29.89
C ASN A 504 -15.18 10.65 28.81
N TYR A 505 -16.47 10.36 28.82
CA TYR A 505 -17.43 10.79 27.81
C TYR A 505 -18.66 11.42 28.45
N ASN A 506 -19.10 12.55 27.92
CA ASN A 506 -20.33 13.23 28.33
C ASN A 506 -21.29 13.32 27.13
N PRO A 507 -22.41 12.57 27.14
CA PRO A 507 -23.41 12.61 26.07
C PRO A 507 -24.00 14.01 25.83
N ALA A 508 -24.16 14.82 26.89
CA ALA A 508 -24.76 16.15 26.78
C ALA A 508 -23.85 17.13 26.01
N ASP A 509 -22.54 17.03 26.19
CA ASP A 509 -21.57 17.84 25.45
C ASP A 509 -21.54 17.44 23.97
N ALA A 510 -21.60 16.13 23.71
CA ALA A 510 -21.66 15.60 22.35
C ALA A 510 -22.92 16.08 21.61
N GLN A 511 -24.06 16.25 22.27
CA GLN A 511 -25.28 16.78 21.64
C GLN A 511 -25.15 18.25 21.18
N GLN A 512 -24.17 19.02 21.69
CA GLN A 512 -24.01 20.42 21.33
C GLN A 512 -23.34 20.61 19.96
N PHE A 513 -22.40 19.73 19.62
CA PHE A 513 -21.61 19.81 18.39
C PHE A 513 -21.39 18.42 17.81
N ASP A 514 -21.80 18.20 16.56
CA ASP A 514 -21.51 16.97 15.83
C ASP A 514 -20.13 17.07 15.16
N ASP A 515 -19.21 16.23 15.63
CA ASP A 515 -17.86 16.05 15.09
C ASP A 515 -17.67 14.69 14.39
N GLY A 516 -18.76 13.91 14.25
CA GLY A 516 -18.76 12.56 13.70
C GLY A 516 -18.09 11.50 14.58
N VAL A 517 -17.69 11.81 15.81
CA VAL A 517 -17.08 10.87 16.76
C VAL A 517 -18.15 10.33 17.72
N PHE A 518 -18.20 9.01 17.90
CA PHE A 518 -19.20 8.37 18.77
C PHE A 518 -18.67 7.06 19.37
N TRP A 519 -19.24 6.67 20.52
CA TRP A 519 -19.05 5.35 21.09
C TRP A 519 -20.09 4.36 20.53
N ILE A 520 -19.67 3.12 20.34
CA ILE A 520 -20.53 2.01 19.92
C ILE A 520 -20.08 0.71 20.60
N ASP A 521 -21.03 -0.15 20.98
CA ASP A 521 -20.73 -1.47 21.54
C ASP A 521 -20.28 -2.46 20.47
N TYR A 522 -19.40 -3.38 20.84
CA TYR A 522 -18.82 -4.36 19.91
C TYR A 522 -19.88 -5.26 19.26
N GLU A 523 -20.96 -5.57 19.96
CA GLU A 523 -22.07 -6.36 19.41
C GLU A 523 -22.79 -5.62 18.28
N SER A 524 -23.03 -4.31 18.44
CA SER A 524 -23.53 -3.46 17.35
C SER A 524 -22.53 -3.36 16.20
N VAL A 525 -21.22 -3.28 16.48
CA VAL A 525 -20.19 -3.30 15.42
C VAL A 525 -20.26 -4.58 14.60
N CYS A 526 -20.37 -5.73 15.26
CA CYS A 526 -20.49 -7.03 14.58
C CYS A 526 -21.80 -7.20 13.79
N HIS A 527 -22.79 -6.34 14.02
CA HIS A 527 -24.07 -6.39 13.36
C HIS A 527 -24.15 -5.48 12.12
N PHE A 528 -23.61 -4.26 12.20
CA PHE A 528 -23.76 -3.24 11.16
C PHE A 528 -22.55 -3.09 10.23
N PHE A 529 -21.39 -3.61 10.62
CA PHE A 529 -20.16 -3.51 9.82
C PHE A 529 -19.78 -4.85 9.22
N ASP A 530 -19.19 -4.81 8.03
CA ASP A 530 -18.84 -6.01 7.26
C ASP A 530 -17.40 -6.46 7.52
N VAL A 531 -16.54 -5.56 7.98
CA VAL A 531 -15.09 -5.79 7.97
C VAL A 531 -14.33 -4.88 8.91
N PHE A 532 -13.32 -5.46 9.58
CA PHE A 532 -12.19 -4.72 10.13
C PHE A 532 -11.04 -4.71 9.12
N TYR A 533 -10.54 -3.52 8.84
CA TYR A 533 -9.28 -3.33 8.13
C TYR A 533 -8.20 -2.97 9.15
N VAL A 534 -7.17 -3.81 9.22
CA VAL A 534 -6.12 -3.73 10.23
C VAL A 534 -4.78 -3.63 9.55
N ASN A 535 -3.94 -2.69 9.99
CA ASN A 535 -2.55 -2.65 9.58
C ASN A 535 -1.68 -2.91 10.80
N TRP A 536 -0.79 -3.90 10.71
CA TRP A 536 0.07 -4.33 11.81
C TRP A 536 1.45 -3.70 11.72
N ASP A 537 1.96 -3.23 12.86
CA ASP A 537 3.32 -2.69 12.98
C ASP A 537 4.32 -3.79 12.57
N PRO A 538 5.07 -3.64 11.48
CA PRO A 538 6.02 -4.65 11.05
C PRO A 538 7.15 -4.87 12.07
N SER A 539 7.36 -3.95 13.02
CA SER A 539 8.36 -4.10 14.08
C SER A 539 8.04 -5.22 15.07
N ILE A 540 6.83 -5.79 15.05
CA ILE A 540 6.50 -6.97 15.86
C ILE A 540 7.31 -8.21 15.42
N PHE A 541 7.86 -8.19 14.21
CA PHE A 541 8.70 -9.25 13.67
C PHE A 541 10.17 -8.84 13.68
N LYS A 542 11.01 -9.71 14.24
CA LYS A 542 12.46 -9.48 14.33
C LYS A 542 13.18 -9.71 13.00
N HIS A 543 12.63 -10.59 12.17
CA HIS A 543 13.22 -10.98 10.89
C HIS A 543 12.25 -10.67 9.77
N THR A 544 12.72 -9.96 8.75
CA THR A 544 11.93 -9.68 7.54
C THR A 544 12.83 -9.70 6.31
N TYR A 545 12.30 -10.21 5.22
CA TYR A 545 12.95 -10.23 3.93
C TYR A 545 11.88 -10.16 2.85
N GLY A 546 12.17 -9.44 1.77
CA GLY A 546 11.25 -9.35 0.65
C GLY A 546 11.99 -9.12 -0.64
N LEU A 547 11.44 -9.68 -1.71
CA LEU A 547 11.98 -9.64 -3.07
C LEU A 547 10.94 -9.11 -4.05
N HIS A 548 11.40 -8.53 -5.16
CA HIS A 548 10.56 -8.06 -6.25
C HIS A 548 10.70 -8.99 -7.46
N ALA A 549 9.59 -9.42 -8.04
CA ALA A 549 9.61 -10.37 -9.15
C ALA A 549 8.47 -10.10 -10.14
N MET A 550 8.58 -10.77 -11.29
CA MET A 550 7.60 -10.74 -12.36
C MET A 550 7.12 -12.16 -12.64
N TRP A 551 5.86 -12.28 -13.01
CA TRP A 551 5.28 -13.47 -13.59
C TRP A 551 4.71 -13.15 -14.97
N SER A 552 5.33 -13.71 -16.01
CA SER A 552 4.95 -13.48 -17.40
C SER A 552 3.62 -14.14 -17.78
N ALA A 553 2.82 -13.41 -18.56
CA ALA A 553 1.63 -13.95 -19.23
C ALA A 553 1.97 -15.15 -20.14
N GLY A 554 0.99 -16.03 -20.36
CA GLY A 554 1.09 -17.12 -21.34
C GLY A 554 1.96 -18.31 -20.91
N VAL A 555 2.41 -18.34 -19.66
CA VAL A 555 3.22 -19.42 -19.09
C VAL A 555 2.34 -20.40 -18.30
N GLY A 556 2.32 -21.66 -18.72
CA GLY A 556 1.52 -22.73 -18.10
C GLY A 556 0.03 -22.69 -18.46
N PRO A 557 -0.83 -23.47 -17.78
CA PRO A 557 -2.26 -23.47 -18.04
C PRO A 557 -2.93 -22.19 -17.54
N VAL A 558 -3.96 -21.72 -18.25
CA VAL A 558 -4.75 -20.52 -17.87
C VAL A 558 -5.23 -20.58 -16.41
N LYS A 559 -5.65 -21.76 -15.95
CA LYS A 559 -6.04 -22.03 -14.57
C LYS A 559 -5.17 -23.14 -14.00
N ASP A 560 -4.83 -23.03 -12.72
CA ASP A 560 -4.07 -24.01 -11.94
C ASP A 560 -4.86 -25.29 -11.64
N LEU A 561 -5.52 -25.88 -12.64
CA LEU A 561 -6.39 -27.04 -12.48
C LEU A 561 -5.61 -28.36 -12.37
N TYR A 562 -4.57 -28.51 -13.18
CA TYR A 562 -3.81 -29.77 -13.28
C TYR A 562 -2.31 -29.61 -13.00
N THR A 563 -1.76 -28.40 -13.11
CA THR A 563 -0.34 -28.12 -12.79
C THR A 563 -0.16 -26.70 -12.26
N VAL A 564 0.80 -26.56 -11.34
CA VAL A 564 1.32 -25.28 -10.80
C VAL A 564 2.84 -25.16 -11.04
N ALA A 565 3.43 -26.08 -11.80
CA ALA A 565 4.87 -26.17 -12.00
C ALA A 565 5.50 -24.91 -12.62
N ASP A 566 4.72 -24.21 -13.44
CA ASP A 566 5.12 -23.02 -14.19
C ASP A 566 4.93 -21.72 -13.39
N ASN A 567 4.25 -21.79 -12.24
CA ASN A 567 4.08 -20.65 -11.36
C ASN A 567 5.40 -20.31 -10.65
N PRO A 568 5.66 -19.04 -10.30
CA PRO A 568 6.83 -18.71 -9.49
C PRO A 568 6.79 -19.43 -8.14
N GLN A 569 7.86 -20.16 -7.82
CA GLN A 569 7.98 -20.91 -6.57
C GLN A 569 9.21 -20.50 -5.77
N TYR A 570 9.06 -20.50 -4.45
CA TYR A 570 10.10 -20.12 -3.49
C TYR A 570 10.18 -21.15 -2.37
N ILE A 571 11.38 -21.41 -1.89
CA ILE A 571 11.63 -22.22 -0.70
C ILE A 571 11.79 -21.28 0.49
N LEU A 572 10.98 -21.52 1.52
CA LEU A 572 11.03 -20.85 2.81
C LEU A 572 11.52 -21.85 3.87
N GLU A 573 12.72 -21.62 4.40
CA GLU A 573 13.31 -22.41 5.48
C GLU A 573 13.19 -21.62 6.80
N VAL A 574 12.41 -22.14 7.76
CA VAL A 574 12.17 -21.48 9.05
C VAL A 574 12.89 -22.23 10.15
N ASN A 575 13.77 -21.54 10.89
CA ASN A 575 14.51 -22.15 12.00
C ASN A 575 13.80 -21.92 13.33
N ASN A 576 12.92 -22.85 13.71
CA ASN A 576 12.14 -22.75 14.94
C ASN A 576 12.86 -23.40 16.13
N LYS A 577 13.53 -22.59 16.96
CA LYS A 577 14.24 -23.05 18.16
C LYS A 577 13.36 -23.09 19.42
N ASN A 578 12.31 -22.26 19.49
CA ASN A 578 11.59 -21.95 20.73
C ASN A 578 10.14 -22.49 20.75
N GLY A 579 9.90 -23.61 20.09
CA GLY A 579 8.61 -24.31 20.08
C GLY A 579 7.55 -23.69 19.17
N SER A 580 7.29 -22.39 19.19
CA SER A 580 6.32 -21.76 18.27
C SER A 580 6.87 -20.49 17.64
N SER A 581 6.78 -20.40 16.31
CA SER A 581 7.16 -19.22 15.54
C SER A 581 6.02 -18.73 14.67
N ALA A 582 5.77 -17.42 14.68
CA ALA A 582 4.81 -16.80 13.78
C ALA A 582 5.53 -16.41 12.48
N VAL A 583 4.94 -16.77 11.34
CA VAL A 583 5.45 -16.46 10.01
C VAL A 583 4.32 -15.89 9.18
N TRP A 584 4.50 -14.67 8.68
CA TRP A 584 3.53 -13.98 7.86
C TRP A 584 4.12 -13.72 6.49
N ILE A 585 3.36 -14.03 5.45
CA ILE A 585 3.77 -13.93 4.05
C ILE A 585 2.82 -12.93 3.37
N LEU A 586 3.34 -11.77 3.02
CA LEU A 586 2.63 -10.72 2.31
C LEU A 586 3.02 -10.76 0.83
N LEU A 587 2.06 -11.07 -0.02
CA LEU A 587 2.15 -10.88 -1.47
C LEU A 587 1.51 -9.56 -1.83
N THR A 588 2.28 -8.67 -2.46
CA THR A 588 1.81 -7.37 -2.95
C THR A 588 1.93 -7.33 -4.46
N ARG A 589 0.81 -7.35 -5.18
CA ARG A 589 0.77 -7.07 -6.61
C ARG A 589 1.12 -5.60 -6.84
N HIS A 590 1.97 -5.33 -7.82
CA HIS A 590 2.29 -3.97 -8.21
C HIS A 590 1.19 -3.43 -9.11
N ILE A 591 0.82 -2.18 -8.87
CA ILE A 591 -0.24 -1.49 -9.59
C ILE A 591 0.41 -0.41 -10.45
N THR A 592 0.01 -0.34 -11.71
CA THR A 592 0.58 0.57 -12.72
C THR A 592 -0.49 1.40 -13.46
N ASP A 593 -1.76 1.03 -13.34
CA ASP A 593 -2.89 1.74 -13.95
C ASP A 593 -4.00 2.00 -12.91
N LYS A 594 -4.71 3.11 -13.03
CA LYS A 594 -5.89 3.45 -12.24
C LYS A 594 -7.03 2.44 -12.43
N THR A 595 -7.16 1.85 -13.63
CA THR A 595 -8.23 0.87 -13.91
C THR A 595 -8.06 -0.39 -13.08
N ASP A 596 -6.83 -0.75 -12.71
CA ASP A 596 -6.56 -1.87 -11.82
C ASP A 596 -7.17 -1.68 -10.43
N PHE A 597 -7.34 -0.43 -9.97
CA PHE A 597 -8.00 -0.15 -8.70
C PHE A 597 -9.52 -0.20 -8.83
N ALA A 598 -10.07 0.29 -9.95
CA ALA A 598 -11.52 0.40 -10.17
C ALA A 598 -12.18 -0.96 -10.48
N ASP A 599 -11.58 -1.74 -11.38
CA ASP A 599 -12.17 -2.98 -11.90
C ASP A 599 -11.53 -4.26 -11.31
N ASN A 600 -10.37 -4.11 -10.66
CA ASN A 600 -9.44 -5.14 -10.16
C ASN A 600 -9.81 -6.58 -10.55
N ARG A 601 -9.47 -6.96 -11.79
CA ARG A 601 -9.84 -8.26 -12.38
C ARG A 601 -8.86 -9.38 -12.02
N GLU A 602 -7.70 -9.01 -11.48
CA GLU A 602 -6.61 -9.94 -11.19
C GLU A 602 -6.70 -10.48 -9.77
N PHE A 603 -6.96 -11.78 -9.66
CA PHE A 603 -7.04 -12.47 -8.39
C PHE A 603 -5.72 -13.18 -8.10
N ILE A 604 -5.08 -12.85 -6.97
CA ILE A 604 -3.79 -13.40 -6.56
C ILE A 604 -3.90 -14.24 -5.27
N THR A 605 -2.96 -15.17 -5.07
CA THR A 605 -2.81 -15.95 -3.85
C THR A 605 -1.38 -16.48 -3.70
N VAL A 606 -1.00 -16.84 -2.47
CA VAL A 606 0.18 -17.68 -2.21
C VAL A 606 -0.30 -19.03 -1.68
N MET A 607 0.04 -20.11 -2.37
CA MET A 607 -0.17 -21.47 -1.87
C MET A 607 1.06 -21.89 -1.06
N VAL A 608 0.85 -22.51 0.10
CA VAL A 608 1.94 -22.93 0.98
C VAL A 608 1.92 -24.45 1.14
N TYR A 609 3.03 -25.10 0.86
CA TYR A 609 3.20 -26.56 0.95
C TYR A 609 4.31 -26.90 1.94
N LYS A 610 4.11 -27.95 2.76
CA LYS A 610 5.18 -28.51 3.62
C LYS A 610 5.97 -29.55 2.83
N SER A 611 6.94 -29.10 2.03
CA SER A 611 7.73 -29.96 1.14
C SER A 611 9.19 -29.52 1.06
N GLY A 612 9.43 -28.22 0.81
CA GLY A 612 10.77 -27.70 0.58
C GLY A 612 11.34 -28.05 -0.80
N LYS A 613 10.50 -28.56 -1.71
CA LYS A 613 10.85 -28.96 -3.08
C LYS A 613 9.90 -28.31 -4.08
N LYS A 614 10.21 -28.38 -5.37
CA LYS A 614 9.32 -27.90 -6.44
C LYS A 614 8.00 -28.65 -6.42
N VAL A 615 6.88 -27.93 -6.43
CA VAL A 615 5.54 -28.51 -6.45
C VAL A 615 5.02 -28.47 -7.89
N TYR A 616 4.64 -29.62 -8.43
CA TYR A 616 4.13 -29.70 -9.80
C TYR A 616 2.61 -29.73 -9.83
N LEU A 617 2.00 -30.41 -8.85
CA LEU A 617 0.57 -30.67 -8.81
C LEU A 617 -0.08 -29.81 -7.71
N PRO A 618 -1.23 -29.17 -7.97
CA PRO A 618 -1.81 -28.21 -7.02
C PRO A 618 -2.24 -28.84 -5.68
N PHE A 619 -2.54 -30.13 -5.68
CA PHE A 619 -3.07 -30.88 -4.54
C PHE A 619 -2.12 -31.98 -4.04
N ASP A 620 -0.92 -32.08 -4.61
CA ASP A 620 0.05 -33.10 -4.24
C ASP A 620 1.47 -32.50 -4.15
N PRO A 621 2.00 -32.26 -2.93
CA PRO A 621 1.37 -32.56 -1.64
C PRO A 621 0.17 -31.64 -1.36
N LYS A 622 -0.70 -32.01 -0.40
CA LYS A 622 -1.84 -31.16 -0.02
C LYS A 622 -1.34 -29.81 0.51
N PRO A 623 -1.88 -28.67 0.03
CA PRO A 623 -1.58 -27.35 0.61
C PRO A 623 -1.88 -27.29 2.10
N LEU A 624 -1.08 -26.54 2.86
CA LEU A 624 -1.30 -26.30 4.30
C LEU A 624 -2.55 -25.48 4.57
N MET A 625 -2.90 -24.60 3.64
CA MET A 625 -4.06 -23.70 3.73
C MET A 625 -4.79 -23.73 2.39
N GLU A 626 -6.12 -23.62 2.44
CA GLU A 626 -6.89 -23.47 1.22
C GLU A 626 -6.54 -22.13 0.54
N PRO A 627 -6.22 -22.15 -0.76
CA PRO A 627 -5.82 -20.94 -1.46
C PRO A 627 -7.03 -20.06 -1.75
N ILE A 628 -7.27 -19.10 -0.86
CA ILE A 628 -8.25 -18.04 -1.07
C ILE A 628 -7.67 -17.04 -2.06
N ARG A 629 -8.27 -16.96 -3.24
CA ARG A 629 -7.91 -15.98 -4.26
C ARG A 629 -8.64 -14.68 -3.99
N ILE A 630 -7.90 -13.58 -3.95
CA ILE A 630 -8.48 -12.25 -3.72
C ILE A 630 -8.07 -11.29 -4.83
N ASN A 631 -8.98 -10.39 -5.18
CA ASN A 631 -8.75 -9.27 -6.09
C ASN A 631 -8.31 -8.01 -5.33
N SER A 632 -7.61 -8.16 -4.20
CA SER A 632 -6.94 -7.06 -3.52
C SER A 632 -5.47 -7.07 -3.94
N PRO A 633 -4.80 -5.92 -4.06
CA PRO A 633 -3.37 -5.89 -4.35
C PRO A 633 -2.52 -6.54 -3.25
N HIS A 634 -3.06 -6.67 -2.03
CA HIS A 634 -2.35 -7.28 -0.91
C HIS A 634 -3.03 -8.56 -0.44
N TYR A 635 -2.31 -9.68 -0.52
CA TYR A 635 -2.68 -10.98 0.05
C TYR A 635 -1.76 -11.32 1.21
N LEU A 636 -2.34 -11.54 2.39
CA LEU A 636 -1.61 -11.91 3.61
C LEU A 636 -1.94 -13.36 3.99
N CYS A 637 -0.91 -14.19 4.03
CA CYS A 637 -0.97 -15.53 4.62
C CYS A 637 -0.29 -15.52 5.98
N GLN A 638 -0.98 -16.01 7.02
CA GLN A 638 -0.47 -16.09 8.38
C GLN A 638 -0.37 -17.56 8.78
N MET A 639 0.79 -17.98 9.28
CA MET A 639 0.99 -19.34 9.79
C MET A 639 1.75 -19.34 11.11
N ILE A 640 1.53 -20.40 11.89
CA ILE A 640 2.26 -20.69 13.13
C ILE A 640 3.01 -21.99 12.92
N VAL A 641 4.34 -21.92 12.95
CA VAL A 641 5.23 -23.07 12.89
C VAL A 641 5.42 -23.61 14.30
N LYS A 642 4.85 -24.79 14.58
CA LYS A 642 4.91 -25.46 15.89
C LYS A 642 6.02 -26.51 16.00
N ASP A 643 6.46 -27.04 14.87
CA ASP A 643 7.50 -28.06 14.85
C ASP A 643 8.86 -27.41 15.13
N THR A 644 9.68 -28.04 15.98
CA THR A 644 11.03 -27.58 16.30
C THR A 644 12.00 -27.91 15.16
N GLY A 645 13.12 -27.19 15.12
CA GLY A 645 14.17 -27.35 14.11
C GLY A 645 13.89 -26.57 12.82
N VAL A 646 14.59 -26.95 11.75
CA VAL A 646 14.48 -26.30 10.44
C VAL A 646 13.32 -26.92 9.66
N GLN A 647 12.26 -26.14 9.48
CA GLN A 647 11.09 -26.53 8.69
C GLN A 647 11.19 -25.93 7.30
N LYS A 648 10.91 -26.72 6.27
CA LYS A 648 10.95 -26.27 4.87
C LYS A 648 9.57 -26.21 4.27
N TYR A 649 9.26 -25.08 3.64
CA TYR A 649 8.01 -24.83 2.95
C TYR A 649 8.27 -24.42 1.52
N THR A 650 7.34 -24.76 0.62
CA THR A 650 7.32 -24.27 -0.76
C THR A 650 6.18 -23.30 -0.90
N LEU A 651 6.49 -22.07 -1.32
CA LEU A 651 5.53 -21.01 -1.60
C LEU A 651 5.31 -20.95 -3.10
N VAL A 652 4.07 -21.06 -3.56
CA VAL A 652 3.70 -20.92 -4.97
C VAL A 652 2.85 -19.67 -5.13
N VAL A 653 3.37 -18.69 -5.87
CA VAL A 653 2.63 -17.47 -6.22
C VAL A 653 1.72 -17.80 -7.39
N ALA A 654 0.41 -17.56 -7.24
CA ALA A 654 -0.57 -18.00 -8.21
C ALA A 654 -1.65 -16.93 -8.49
N GLN A 655 -2.30 -17.04 -9.64
CA GLN A 655 -3.38 -16.17 -10.11
C GLN A 655 -4.57 -17.00 -10.55
N HIS A 656 -5.77 -16.40 -10.62
CA HIS A 656 -6.95 -17.13 -11.08
C HIS A 656 -6.91 -17.43 -12.58
N GLU A 657 -6.56 -16.44 -13.40
CA GLU A 657 -6.48 -16.56 -14.86
C GLU A 657 -5.16 -15.96 -15.36
N LYS A 658 -4.30 -16.78 -15.99
CA LYS A 658 -2.94 -16.38 -16.40
C LYS A 658 -2.88 -15.60 -17.71
N MET A 659 -3.69 -14.55 -17.81
CA MET A 659 -3.82 -13.76 -19.04
C MET A 659 -2.81 -12.61 -19.10
N ASN A 660 -2.44 -12.05 -17.95
CA ASN A 660 -1.61 -10.85 -17.87
C ASN A 660 -0.30 -11.09 -17.14
N THR A 661 0.71 -10.31 -17.53
CA THR A 661 1.99 -10.28 -16.81
C THR A 661 1.78 -9.49 -15.53
N ILE A 662 2.09 -10.09 -14.39
CA ILE A 662 1.99 -9.40 -13.09
C ILE A 662 3.38 -9.17 -12.51
N TYR A 663 3.57 -7.99 -11.94
CA TYR A 663 4.72 -7.66 -11.12
C TYR A 663 4.30 -7.72 -9.66
N TYR A 664 5.17 -8.20 -8.78
CA TYR A 664 4.83 -8.33 -7.37
C TYR A 664 6.03 -8.22 -6.45
N THR A 665 5.74 -7.93 -5.19
CA THR A 665 6.65 -8.07 -4.05
C THR A 665 6.19 -9.23 -3.19
N LEU A 666 7.07 -10.18 -2.90
CA LEU A 666 6.84 -11.24 -1.92
C LEU A 666 7.68 -10.93 -0.69
N ARG A 667 7.03 -10.68 0.46
CA ARG A 667 7.69 -10.32 1.71
C ARG A 667 7.29 -11.25 2.83
N VAL A 668 8.27 -11.74 3.56
CA VAL A 668 8.08 -12.62 4.72
C VAL A 668 8.48 -11.87 5.98
N TYR A 669 7.69 -12.04 7.02
CA TYR A 669 7.93 -11.54 8.37
C TYR A 669 7.91 -12.72 9.34
N SER A 670 8.89 -12.82 10.23
CA SER A 670 8.96 -13.91 11.19
C SER A 670 9.50 -13.49 12.54
N THR A 671 9.03 -14.17 13.58
CA THR A 671 9.57 -14.05 14.93
C THR A 671 10.89 -14.80 15.10
N THR A 672 11.24 -15.69 14.16
CA THR A 672 12.50 -16.45 14.14
C THR A 672 13.26 -16.22 12.84
N GLU A 673 14.52 -16.66 12.83
CA GLU A 673 15.36 -16.62 11.63
C GLU A 673 14.77 -17.52 10.53
N PHE A 674 14.83 -17.05 9.28
CA PHE A 674 14.40 -17.80 8.12
C PHE A 674 15.25 -17.47 6.88
N ARG A 675 15.18 -18.33 5.88
CA ARG A 675 15.76 -18.10 4.54
C ARG A 675 14.68 -18.24 3.48
N LEU A 676 14.65 -17.30 2.53
CA LEU A 676 13.75 -17.33 1.38
C LEU A 676 14.56 -17.24 0.11
N HIS A 677 14.37 -18.18 -0.81
CA HIS A 677 15.02 -18.15 -2.12
C HIS A 677 14.13 -18.79 -3.18
N LYS A 678 14.36 -18.45 -4.45
CA LYS A 678 13.62 -19.05 -5.57
C LYS A 678 13.97 -20.54 -5.68
N VAL A 679 12.98 -21.38 -5.97
CA VAL A 679 13.20 -22.81 -6.24
C VAL A 679 14.15 -22.93 -7.42
N LYS A 680 15.25 -23.67 -7.24
CA LYS A 680 16.18 -24.01 -8.31
C LYS A 680 15.63 -25.21 -9.08
N VAL A 681 15.62 -25.14 -10.40
CA VAL A 681 15.31 -26.28 -11.26
C VAL A 681 16.65 -26.91 -11.64
N PRO A 682 16.90 -28.18 -11.27
CA PRO A 682 18.20 -28.82 -11.47
C PRO A 682 18.40 -29.38 -12.87
N TYR A 683 17.37 -29.38 -13.72
CA TYR A 683 17.41 -30.02 -15.03
C TYR A 683 18.12 -29.14 -16.07
N ILE A 684 19.14 -29.70 -16.72
CA ILE A 684 19.98 -29.04 -17.71
C ILE A 684 19.56 -29.47 -19.12
N VAL A 685 19.15 -30.73 -19.28
CA VAL A 685 18.77 -31.30 -20.58
C VAL A 685 17.31 -31.67 -20.58
N LYS A 686 16.60 -31.30 -21.66
CA LYS A 686 15.19 -31.60 -21.90
C LYS A 686 15.00 -32.27 -23.24
N LYS A 687 14.29 -33.39 -23.27
CA LYS A 687 13.85 -34.07 -24.49
C LYS A 687 12.35 -34.32 -24.45
N LYS A 688 11.70 -34.16 -25.60
CA LYS A 688 10.27 -34.36 -25.75
C LYS A 688 10.02 -35.26 -26.95
N GLU A 689 9.33 -36.36 -26.73
CA GLU A 689 8.89 -37.29 -27.77
C GLU A 689 7.37 -37.25 -27.94
N VAL A 690 6.92 -37.45 -29.18
CA VAL A 690 5.50 -37.59 -29.52
C VAL A 690 5.23 -39.07 -29.73
N GLY A 691 4.37 -39.64 -28.90
CA GLY A 691 3.93 -41.03 -29.01
C GLY A 691 2.42 -41.14 -29.25
N GLU A 692 1.97 -42.37 -29.45
CA GLU A 692 0.54 -42.69 -29.53
C GLU A 692 0.25 -44.04 -28.88
N TRP A 693 -0.92 -44.15 -28.24
CA TRP A 693 -1.54 -45.44 -27.92
C TRP A 693 -2.46 -45.81 -29.08
N LYS A 694 -2.15 -46.89 -29.80
CA LYS A 694 -2.93 -47.33 -30.97
C LYS A 694 -2.92 -48.84 -31.16
N GLY A 695 -4.09 -49.41 -31.41
CA GLY A 695 -4.29 -50.84 -31.59
C GLY A 695 -3.67 -51.65 -30.45
N LYS A 696 -2.74 -52.54 -30.79
CA LYS A 696 -2.06 -53.41 -29.80
C LYS A 696 -1.30 -52.64 -28.72
N THR A 697 -0.87 -51.41 -28.98
CA THR A 697 -0.10 -50.60 -28.02
C THR A 697 -0.99 -49.84 -27.01
N ALA A 698 -2.32 -49.86 -27.16
CA ALA A 698 -3.28 -49.34 -26.19
C ALA A 698 -3.52 -50.35 -25.05
N GLY A 699 -2.44 -50.73 -24.35
CA GLY A 699 -2.42 -51.88 -23.44
C GLY A 699 -3.13 -51.67 -22.10
N GLY A 700 -3.31 -50.43 -21.66
CA GLY A 700 -3.90 -50.09 -20.36
C GLY A 700 -2.98 -50.38 -19.17
N CYS A 701 -3.45 -50.14 -17.94
CA CYS A 701 -2.63 -50.30 -16.74
C CYS A 701 -2.41 -51.78 -16.35
N GLY A 702 -1.43 -52.05 -15.49
CA GLY A 702 -1.10 -53.41 -15.04
C GLY A 702 -2.14 -54.11 -14.15
N ASN A 703 -3.31 -53.51 -13.96
CA ASN A 703 -4.34 -53.97 -13.04
C ASN A 703 -5.66 -54.32 -13.76
N GLY A 704 -6.46 -55.18 -13.11
CA GLY A 704 -7.81 -55.52 -13.57
C GLY A 704 -7.85 -56.04 -15.02
N PRO A 705 -8.80 -55.59 -15.86
CA PRO A 705 -9.03 -56.11 -17.22
C PRO A 705 -7.93 -55.78 -18.23
N SER A 706 -6.95 -54.96 -17.86
CA SER A 706 -5.82 -54.53 -18.70
C SER A 706 -4.52 -55.31 -18.42
N ARG A 707 -4.53 -56.23 -17.44
CA ARG A 707 -3.33 -56.93 -16.94
C ARG A 707 -2.58 -57.71 -18.02
N GLU A 708 -3.28 -58.34 -18.96
CA GLU A 708 -2.68 -59.15 -20.02
C GLU A 708 -2.09 -58.30 -21.16
N THR A 709 -2.69 -57.13 -21.40
CA THR A 709 -2.33 -56.21 -22.49
C THR A 709 -1.33 -55.13 -22.05
N TYR A 710 -1.13 -54.95 -20.75
CA TYR A 710 -0.22 -53.96 -20.17
C TYR A 710 1.21 -53.98 -20.74
N LYS A 711 1.76 -55.17 -21.01
CA LYS A 711 3.12 -55.31 -21.59
C LYS A 711 3.24 -54.73 -23.00
N ASN A 712 2.12 -54.49 -23.68
CA ASN A 712 2.10 -53.98 -25.05
C ASN A 712 2.21 -52.45 -25.12
N ASN A 713 2.07 -51.72 -24.00
CA ASN A 713 2.20 -50.26 -24.00
C ASN A 713 3.56 -49.81 -24.56
N PRO A 714 3.66 -48.61 -25.16
CA PRO A 714 4.91 -48.07 -25.67
C PRO A 714 6.00 -48.01 -24.59
N ILE A 715 7.26 -48.19 -24.98
CA ILE A 715 8.41 -48.18 -24.07
C ILE A 715 9.50 -47.26 -24.62
N TYR A 716 9.99 -46.36 -23.78
CA TYR A 716 11.09 -45.45 -24.08
C TYR A 716 12.25 -45.73 -23.15
N ASN A 717 13.43 -45.97 -23.69
CA ASN A 717 14.64 -46.10 -22.90
C ASN A 717 15.35 -44.76 -22.81
N ILE A 718 15.73 -44.38 -21.59
CA ILE A 718 16.64 -43.27 -21.33
C ILE A 718 17.98 -43.84 -20.85
N SER A 719 19.08 -43.32 -21.38
CA SER A 719 20.44 -43.65 -20.94
C SER A 719 21.07 -42.39 -20.38
N LEU A 720 21.34 -42.36 -19.07
CA LEU A 720 21.99 -41.23 -18.40
C LEU A 720 23.50 -41.30 -18.65
N ASP A 721 24.07 -40.22 -19.20
CA ASP A 721 25.45 -40.19 -19.69
C ASP A 721 26.47 -39.87 -18.58
N GLU A 722 26.05 -39.23 -17.47
CA GLU A 722 26.93 -38.96 -16.33
C GLU A 722 27.09 -40.18 -15.41
N GLY A 723 28.33 -40.47 -15.00
CA GLY A 723 28.67 -41.48 -14.00
C GLY A 723 28.35 -41.10 -12.56
N SER A 724 27.44 -40.14 -12.33
CA SER A 724 26.95 -39.77 -11.00
C SER A 724 25.83 -40.72 -10.58
N ASP A 725 25.73 -40.99 -9.27
CA ASP A 725 24.60 -41.75 -8.72
C ASP A 725 23.53 -40.86 -8.09
N GLU A 726 23.69 -39.55 -8.25
CA GLU A 726 22.86 -38.52 -7.62
C GLU A 726 22.15 -37.66 -8.68
N ASN A 727 21.77 -38.26 -9.82
CA ASN A 727 21.07 -37.53 -10.88
C ASN A 727 19.63 -37.22 -10.46
N GLU A 728 19.11 -36.08 -10.92
CA GLU A 728 17.71 -35.72 -10.79
C GLU A 728 17.02 -35.86 -12.14
N VAL A 729 15.93 -36.64 -12.19
CA VAL A 729 15.18 -36.92 -13.43
C VAL A 729 13.73 -36.54 -13.23
N PHE A 730 13.18 -35.78 -14.17
CA PHE A 730 11.78 -35.41 -14.22
C PHE A 730 11.13 -35.99 -15.46
N VAL A 731 9.97 -36.61 -15.27
CA VAL A 731 9.18 -37.18 -16.36
C VAL A 731 7.79 -36.56 -16.33
N GLU A 732 7.36 -36.00 -17.45
CA GLU A 732 6.03 -35.44 -17.67
C GLU A 732 5.35 -36.18 -18.82
N LEU A 733 4.11 -36.63 -18.57
CA LEU A 733 3.25 -37.25 -19.57
C LEU A 733 2.00 -36.40 -19.78
N LYS A 734 1.78 -35.96 -21.02
CA LYS A 734 0.57 -35.26 -21.46
C LYS A 734 -0.19 -36.11 -22.47
N GLY A 735 -1.46 -36.40 -22.19
CA GLY A 735 -2.34 -37.14 -23.08
C GLY A 735 -3.71 -36.44 -23.24
N PRO A 736 -4.66 -37.08 -23.92
CA PRO A 736 -6.00 -36.56 -24.10
C PRO A 736 -6.73 -36.45 -22.76
N LYS A 737 -7.45 -35.34 -22.52
CA LYS A 737 -8.09 -35.04 -21.23
C LYS A 737 -9.14 -36.07 -20.81
N GLN A 738 -9.73 -36.78 -21.76
CA GLN A 738 -10.72 -37.83 -21.51
C GLN A 738 -10.12 -39.12 -20.95
N TYR A 739 -8.80 -39.31 -21.02
CA TYR A 739 -8.13 -40.51 -20.53
C TYR A 739 -7.34 -40.22 -19.27
N SER A 740 -7.51 -41.09 -18.28
CA SER A 740 -6.62 -41.10 -17.11
C SER A 740 -5.31 -41.77 -17.52
N VAL A 741 -4.22 -41.02 -17.48
CA VAL A 741 -2.89 -41.47 -17.92
C VAL A 741 -1.97 -41.66 -16.72
N GLY A 742 -0.94 -42.49 -16.91
CA GLY A 742 0.09 -42.79 -15.92
C GLY A 742 1.31 -43.35 -16.61
N PHE A 743 2.43 -43.44 -15.90
CA PHE A 743 3.62 -44.09 -16.42
C PHE A 743 4.44 -44.69 -15.30
N GLU A 744 5.44 -45.44 -15.74
CA GLU A 744 6.35 -46.15 -14.87
C GLU A 744 7.79 -46.01 -15.34
N VAL A 745 8.70 -45.92 -14.37
CA VAL A 745 10.14 -45.92 -14.56
C VAL A 745 10.75 -47.16 -13.91
N LYS A 746 11.48 -47.94 -14.70
CA LYS A 746 12.20 -49.15 -14.26
C LYS A 746 13.67 -49.07 -14.69
N GLN A 747 14.58 -49.51 -13.82
CA GLN A 747 15.98 -49.66 -14.19
C GLN A 747 16.17 -50.94 -15.00
N ILE A 748 16.84 -50.83 -16.15
CA ILE A 748 17.19 -51.96 -17.01
C ILE A 748 18.62 -52.42 -16.70
N SER A 749 19.55 -51.46 -16.64
CA SER A 749 20.94 -51.74 -16.31
C SER A 749 21.55 -50.55 -15.58
N SER A 750 22.54 -50.82 -14.73
CA SER A 750 23.38 -49.79 -14.13
C SER A 750 24.84 -50.22 -14.23
N PRO A 751 25.74 -49.37 -14.75
CA PRO A 751 27.17 -49.64 -14.75
C PRO A 751 27.77 -49.68 -13.34
N ARG A 752 27.06 -49.20 -12.31
CA ARG A 752 27.58 -49.03 -10.94
C ARG A 752 26.96 -49.98 -9.91
N ASN A 753 26.13 -50.94 -10.32
CA ASN A 753 25.45 -51.92 -9.45
C ASN A 753 24.62 -51.31 -8.30
N LYS A 754 24.22 -50.04 -8.38
CA LYS A 754 23.30 -49.41 -7.42
C LYS A 754 21.85 -49.70 -7.87
N PRO A 755 21.07 -50.50 -7.12
CA PRO A 755 19.71 -50.84 -7.51
C PRO A 755 18.80 -49.62 -7.39
N PHE A 756 17.94 -49.43 -8.38
CA PHE A 756 16.88 -48.42 -8.36
C PHE A 756 15.53 -49.12 -8.32
N GLU A 757 14.77 -48.85 -7.26
CA GLU A 757 13.42 -49.37 -7.11
C GLU A 757 12.51 -48.80 -8.20
N ARG A 758 11.69 -49.68 -8.79
CA ARG A 758 10.62 -49.29 -9.73
C ARG A 758 9.77 -48.17 -9.11
N ARG A 759 9.54 -47.10 -9.88
CA ARG A 759 8.69 -45.97 -9.48
C ARG A 759 7.60 -45.74 -10.51
N ASP A 760 6.39 -45.48 -10.06
CA ASP A 760 5.25 -45.08 -10.89
C ASP A 760 4.90 -43.61 -10.65
N SER A 761 4.13 -43.03 -11.58
CA SER A 761 3.64 -41.64 -11.50
C SER A 761 2.57 -41.41 -10.42
N GLY A 762 2.24 -42.43 -9.61
CA GLY A 762 1.14 -42.40 -8.66
C GLY A 762 -0.22 -42.63 -9.32
N ALA A 763 -1.26 -42.03 -8.72
CA ALA A 763 -2.63 -42.14 -9.22
C ALA A 763 -2.76 -41.65 -10.67
N PHE A 764 -3.47 -42.43 -11.49
CA PHE A 764 -3.78 -42.08 -12.87
C PHE A 764 -4.66 -40.83 -12.92
N ARG A 765 -4.31 -39.86 -13.78
CA ARG A 765 -4.96 -38.55 -13.82
C ARG A 765 -5.41 -38.16 -15.23
N PRO A 766 -6.53 -37.43 -15.38
CA PRO A 766 -7.01 -36.99 -16.68
C PRO A 766 -5.98 -36.16 -17.44
N GLY A 767 -5.44 -36.71 -18.54
CA GLY A 767 -4.56 -36.04 -19.50
C GLY A 767 -3.20 -35.55 -19.02
N TYR A 768 -2.86 -35.61 -17.73
CA TYR A 768 -1.59 -35.07 -17.21
C TYR A 768 -1.08 -35.81 -15.97
N THR A 769 0.15 -36.33 -16.03
CA THR A 769 0.89 -36.87 -14.88
C THR A 769 2.36 -36.47 -14.93
N VAL A 770 2.99 -36.42 -13.76
CA VAL A 770 4.39 -36.06 -13.60
C VAL A 770 5.03 -36.87 -12.47
N LEU A 771 6.35 -37.05 -12.56
CA LEU A 771 7.16 -37.69 -11.53
C LEU A 771 8.53 -37.01 -11.49
N ALA A 772 8.90 -36.51 -10.32
CA ALA A 772 10.25 -36.02 -10.05
C ALA A 772 10.99 -37.09 -9.23
N LEU A 773 12.12 -37.54 -9.76
CA LEU A 773 13.00 -38.55 -9.17
C LEU A 773 14.31 -37.88 -8.73
N GLU A 774 14.75 -38.20 -7.53
CA GLU A 774 16.01 -37.76 -6.94
C GLU A 774 16.93 -38.97 -6.75
N SER A 775 18.23 -38.71 -6.67
CA SER A 775 19.26 -39.73 -6.44
C SER A 775 19.18 -40.91 -7.41
N VAL A 776 18.92 -40.62 -8.69
CA VAL A 776 18.82 -41.61 -9.77
C VAL A 776 20.23 -42.05 -10.18
N PRO A 777 20.58 -43.35 -10.04
CA PRO A 777 21.89 -43.85 -10.44
C PRO A 777 22.18 -43.64 -11.93
N ALA A 778 23.46 -43.67 -12.31
CA ALA A 778 23.79 -43.81 -13.72
C ALA A 778 23.26 -45.15 -14.24
N GLY A 779 22.72 -45.16 -15.47
CA GLY A 779 22.17 -46.38 -16.06
C GLY A 779 21.16 -46.16 -17.19
N ILE A 780 20.61 -47.28 -17.65
CA ILE A 780 19.53 -47.32 -18.63
C ILE A 780 18.22 -47.57 -17.89
N TYR A 781 17.24 -46.72 -18.13
CA TYR A 781 15.91 -46.80 -17.54
C TYR A 781 14.85 -46.91 -18.63
N SER A 782 13.82 -47.73 -18.43
CA SER A 782 12.64 -47.75 -19.28
C SER A 782 11.53 -46.90 -18.67
N ILE A 783 10.88 -46.13 -19.52
CA ILE A 783 9.67 -45.36 -19.23
C ILE A 783 8.53 -45.94 -20.05
N GLN A 784 7.48 -46.39 -19.37
CA GLN A 784 6.31 -47.00 -20.01
C GLN A 784 5.06 -46.12 -19.80
N PRO A 785 4.71 -45.23 -20.74
CA PRO A 785 3.46 -44.47 -20.68
C PRO A 785 2.23 -45.33 -20.99
N MET A 786 1.17 -45.17 -20.22
CA MET A 786 -0.04 -46.00 -20.33
C MET A 786 -1.31 -45.23 -19.94
N THR A 787 -2.45 -45.71 -20.44
CA THR A 787 -3.79 -45.30 -20.01
C THR A 787 -4.30 -46.20 -18.88
N PHE A 788 -5.33 -45.77 -18.14
CA PHE A 788 -5.92 -46.60 -17.09
C PHE A 788 -6.63 -47.83 -17.68
N LEU A 789 -7.49 -47.62 -18.69
CA LEU A 789 -8.19 -48.69 -19.40
C LEU A 789 -7.46 -49.06 -20.69
N LYS A 790 -7.54 -50.35 -21.08
CA LYS A 790 -7.11 -50.82 -22.40
C LYS A 790 -8.01 -50.25 -23.52
N ASP A 791 -7.51 -50.32 -24.75
CA ASP A 791 -8.21 -49.87 -25.97
C ASP A 791 -8.52 -48.35 -26.00
N GLN A 792 -7.91 -47.57 -25.11
CA GLN A 792 -7.95 -46.11 -25.16
C GLN A 792 -6.87 -45.59 -26.12
N GLU A 793 -7.28 -45.14 -27.30
CA GLU A 793 -6.38 -44.68 -28.34
C GLU A 793 -6.23 -43.17 -28.37
N GLY A 794 -5.01 -42.67 -28.57
CA GLY A 794 -4.75 -41.25 -28.73
C GLY A 794 -3.27 -40.88 -28.67
N PRO A 795 -2.93 -39.65 -29.10
CA PRO A 795 -1.56 -39.14 -29.04
C PRO A 795 -1.17 -38.76 -27.60
N PHE A 796 0.11 -38.84 -27.29
CA PHE A 796 0.68 -38.31 -26.06
C PHE A 796 2.03 -37.63 -26.29
N PHE A 797 2.40 -36.76 -25.36
CA PHE A 797 3.72 -36.17 -25.27
C PHE A 797 4.42 -36.70 -24.02
N LEU A 798 5.61 -37.26 -24.22
CA LEU A 798 6.48 -37.68 -23.14
C LEU A 798 7.68 -36.72 -23.09
N THR A 799 7.75 -35.92 -22.03
CA THR A 799 8.88 -35.02 -21.78
C THR A 799 9.73 -35.60 -20.66
N VAL A 800 11.03 -35.70 -20.90
CA VAL A 800 12.02 -36.08 -19.88
C VAL A 800 13.01 -34.93 -19.72
N GLU A 801 13.27 -34.55 -18.48
CA GLU A 801 14.28 -33.57 -18.10
C GLU A 801 15.25 -34.21 -17.10
N ALA A 802 16.53 -33.93 -17.22
CA ALA A 802 17.54 -34.50 -16.32
C ALA A 802 18.62 -33.48 -15.96
N SER A 803 19.22 -33.66 -14.78
CA SER A 803 20.38 -32.88 -14.33
C SER A 803 21.66 -33.18 -15.13
N CYS A 804 21.65 -34.24 -15.93
CA CYS A 804 22.77 -34.68 -16.74
C CYS A 804 22.39 -34.86 -18.22
N ALA A 805 23.40 -35.01 -19.07
CA ALA A 805 23.17 -35.42 -20.45
C ALA A 805 22.56 -36.82 -20.50
N PHE A 806 21.63 -37.04 -21.42
CA PHE A 806 21.03 -38.35 -21.63
C PHE A 806 20.56 -38.54 -23.07
N THR A 807 20.48 -39.80 -23.49
CA THR A 807 19.81 -40.20 -24.73
C THR A 807 18.45 -40.80 -24.43
N MET A 808 17.48 -40.58 -25.33
CA MET A 808 16.12 -41.12 -25.23
C MET A 808 15.80 -41.81 -26.55
N LYS A 809 15.36 -43.07 -26.49
CA LYS A 809 15.03 -43.87 -27.67
C LYS A 809 13.75 -44.63 -27.44
N ARG A 810 12.83 -44.60 -28.41
CA ARG A 810 11.67 -45.48 -28.43
C ARG A 810 12.09 -46.91 -28.75
N VAL A 811 11.64 -47.86 -27.94
CA VAL A 811 11.93 -49.29 -28.06
C VAL A 811 10.70 -50.07 -28.51
N GLN A 812 9.51 -49.59 -28.12
CA GLN A 812 8.20 -50.18 -28.46
C GLN A 812 7.18 -49.08 -28.73
#